data_AF-A0A1L2ZM92-F1
#
_entry.id   AF-A0A1L2ZM92-F1
#
_cell.length_a   1.000
_cell.length_b   1.000
_cell.length_c   1.000
_cell.angle_alpha   90.00
_cell.angle_beta   90.00
_cell.angle_gamma   90.00
#
_symmetry.space_group_name_H-M   'P 1'
#
loop_
_entity.id
_entity.type
_entity.pdbx_description
1 polymer ?
#
loop_
_entity_poly.entity_id
_entity_poly.type
_entity_poly.pdbx_seq_one_letter_code
_entity_poly.pdbx_strand_id
1 'polypeptide(L)'
;MAALRGQSRVPDQFVAIDAGSTDDTASIFRSHLPESAVFLEAPAGGFGLALAAAAEHLPVPDPDIQDWLWLQHDDAAPVPNALAVLLEAVERSPAVVIAGCKQLEAGRERALLDVGLSVTRHAERMTMLELDEQDQGQHDGNSDVFAVNSAGLLVRLDVWRELQGFDPSLPFTGDDVDLAWRARAAGHRVIVVPQARVIHEPLGVKIRTDRTAQRRAASYLRLKHAPAWAVPFVVIAVVLGGFGRLISGIFAKDPAYGFGQFGASWAPLWHPIKLAQARRLAKKTRKVPRSVISRAFADPSDVSHIRRRNRDLYAARAAAEAVPVESELASGAGLTPGAAELANATGGNDDFEALDAPAKPSLVPAAAILSILTLVLSLVGLRHVLGASSLVGGSLLPISTNIQDLWNNVASWWQPDSLGVPAAGDPFDALLLTMAAISGDHANIAAVTLYLGAVMLAGWTALWFSRAVTSRIFARFLVALLWAVHPVLIVALSQGRPGAVLAHITLPVLAGLLFQALGIKDSQKVERHKGARVASRAGAALAMALVAVGSPVTAVFVVAVVHVAAVIAAVSIAFGAGSAGSSSKKLNGDASTPRNHEPSVLKKVRALWWTPLPTLVVFAPLVVQWFTQRVADEDFAWSQAFRELLLDPGAPQAFDPAPLWQQVLGFPLELSQQATLLGVPVLVIALVIGAPLLLTAVAALFVQKLGGNIARYSVLVGLLALACSAVGALVTVALDRGSVVVPFNGPLVSVLTLALVTAAATLLNYESAPAVRRVSAALVAVSVLAAGTVFLAPRIADPANSPSADVAAGDLTALGASQAVIGGREALLPATAADRGRGEFEERTLVIQTATADDSQTTTPAVSARLMNRGGDTLDSISAAHFASALDGSLISAEPADASTAETEVRNVVASIMTGNSSDVRETLAGLGVSFVAIDGIVDVTDPLLSRVRAVPGLTEVGDTAAGWLWRVAPLDGAVEATGQPAASTANVRVLNRDGSVAQFVPSTYASVSGFTVPAGEANRVVVMAQERDAAWQATVNGQNLERAVNVPGVPAWAQAFTLPEDGGTLEITYASPWRIPVFIGGGLVLLMVLLLAIPLPKRQLARLSEDHRYRPENAPEEQADAPASKEA
;
A
#
# COMPACT_ATOMS: atom_id res chain seq x y z
N MET A 1 -25.93 34.77 -31.33
CA MET A 1 -26.62 36.03 -31.72
C MET A 1 -27.22 36.03 -33.12
N ALA A 2 -26.47 35.78 -34.21
CA ALA A 2 -27.01 35.79 -35.57
C ALA A 2 -28.24 34.88 -35.76
N ALA A 3 -28.20 33.67 -35.20
CA ALA A 3 -29.30 32.71 -35.22
C ALA A 3 -30.58 33.19 -34.50
N LEU A 4 -30.45 34.03 -33.46
CA LEU A 4 -31.60 34.59 -32.74
C LEU A 4 -32.26 35.75 -33.52
N ARG A 5 -31.46 36.57 -34.21
CA ARG A 5 -31.97 37.63 -35.09
C ARG A 5 -32.61 37.07 -36.36
N GLY A 6 -32.13 35.94 -36.85
CA GLY A 6 -32.66 35.24 -38.02
C GLY A 6 -33.92 34.40 -37.77
N GLN A 7 -34.56 34.52 -36.61
CA GLN A 7 -35.79 33.78 -36.33
C GLN A 7 -36.97 34.34 -37.14
N SER A 8 -37.81 33.45 -37.67
CA SER A 8 -39.04 33.80 -38.39
C SER A 8 -40.08 34.48 -37.48
N ARG A 9 -40.07 34.12 -36.19
CA ARG A 9 -40.70 34.88 -35.10
C ARG A 9 -39.57 35.49 -34.28
N VAL A 10 -39.38 36.80 -34.38
CA VAL A 10 -38.34 37.50 -33.62
C VAL A 10 -38.77 37.62 -32.15
N PRO A 11 -37.91 37.38 -31.16
CA PRO A 11 -38.22 37.64 -29.75
C PRO A 11 -38.64 39.10 -29.50
N ASP A 12 -39.60 39.32 -28.61
CA ASP A 12 -40.11 40.67 -28.29
C ASP A 12 -39.10 41.50 -27.48
N GLN A 13 -38.30 40.82 -26.64
CA GLN A 13 -37.23 41.43 -25.84
C GLN A 13 -36.02 40.49 -25.77
N PHE A 14 -34.83 41.08 -25.73
CA PHE A 14 -33.57 40.37 -25.52
C PHE A 14 -32.99 40.75 -24.16
N VAL A 15 -32.61 39.75 -23.36
CA VAL A 15 -31.88 39.93 -22.10
C VAL A 15 -30.60 39.11 -22.20
N ALA A 16 -29.46 39.79 -22.16
CA ALA A 16 -28.14 39.16 -22.13
C ALA A 16 -27.54 39.33 -20.73
N ILE A 17 -27.01 38.25 -20.18
CA ILE A 17 -26.46 38.22 -18.82
C ILE A 17 -25.01 37.78 -18.92
N ASP A 18 -24.09 38.64 -18.53
CA ASP A 18 -22.69 38.31 -18.38
C ASP A 18 -22.42 37.81 -16.96
N ALA A 19 -22.09 36.53 -16.83
CA ALA A 19 -21.82 35.87 -15.55
C ALA A 19 -20.37 36.03 -15.09
N GLY A 20 -19.81 37.25 -15.20
CA GLY A 20 -18.46 37.58 -14.78
C GLY A 20 -17.36 37.12 -15.73
N SER A 21 -17.57 37.26 -17.05
CA SER A 21 -16.57 36.92 -18.07
C SER A 21 -15.30 37.77 -17.91
N THR A 22 -14.13 37.14 -18.08
CA THR A 22 -12.82 37.81 -17.96
C THR A 22 -12.19 38.13 -19.32
N ASP A 23 -12.86 37.79 -20.41
CA ASP A 23 -12.43 37.96 -21.79
C ASP A 23 -13.28 39.02 -22.54
N ASP A 24 -13.09 39.12 -23.85
CA ASP A 24 -13.78 40.12 -24.68
C ASP A 24 -15.28 39.84 -24.87
N THR A 25 -15.86 38.80 -24.24
CA THR A 25 -17.26 38.37 -24.41
C THR A 25 -18.26 39.50 -24.13
N ALA A 26 -18.07 40.28 -23.07
CA ALA A 26 -18.93 41.42 -22.75
C ALA A 26 -18.95 42.46 -23.88
N SER A 27 -17.80 42.71 -24.50
CA SER A 27 -17.68 43.66 -25.62
C SER A 27 -18.35 43.12 -26.90
N ILE A 28 -18.26 41.81 -27.15
CA ILE A 28 -18.90 41.13 -28.28
C ILE A 28 -20.42 41.18 -28.14
N PHE A 29 -20.96 40.92 -26.95
CA PHE A 29 -22.40 41.03 -26.70
C PHE A 29 -22.90 42.46 -26.91
N ARG A 30 -22.23 43.47 -26.33
CA ARG A 30 -22.62 44.89 -26.48
C ARG A 30 -22.64 45.35 -27.94
N SER A 31 -21.75 44.84 -28.80
CA SER A 31 -21.71 45.20 -30.23
C SER A 31 -22.74 44.47 -31.09
N HIS A 32 -23.27 43.32 -30.65
CA HIS A 32 -24.18 42.47 -31.42
C HIS A 32 -25.59 42.36 -30.87
N LEU A 33 -25.90 42.99 -29.73
CA LEU A 33 -27.25 43.09 -29.18
C LEU A 33 -28.05 44.21 -29.88
N PRO A 34 -29.37 44.03 -30.07
CA PRO A 34 -30.26 45.14 -30.47
C PRO A 34 -30.19 46.30 -29.47
N GLU A 35 -30.43 47.54 -29.91
CA GLU A 35 -30.47 48.71 -29.00
C GLU A 35 -31.54 48.58 -27.90
N SER A 36 -32.60 47.80 -28.16
CA SER A 36 -33.67 47.50 -27.20
C SER A 36 -33.35 46.36 -26.22
N ALA A 37 -32.16 45.75 -26.29
CA ALA A 37 -31.78 44.64 -25.43
C ALA A 37 -31.28 45.12 -24.06
N VAL A 38 -31.61 44.36 -23.01
CA VAL A 38 -31.11 44.60 -21.65
C VAL A 38 -29.83 43.78 -21.47
N PHE A 39 -28.72 44.44 -21.11
CA PHE A 39 -27.46 43.79 -20.75
C PHE A 39 -27.26 43.89 -19.23
N LEU A 40 -27.08 42.75 -18.57
CA LEU A 40 -26.90 42.63 -17.13
C LEU A 40 -25.55 41.99 -16.80
N GLU A 41 -24.86 42.53 -15.81
CA GLU A 41 -23.68 41.89 -15.23
C GLU A 41 -24.11 41.16 -13.95
N ALA A 42 -23.78 39.89 -13.85
CA ALA A 42 -24.05 39.05 -12.68
C ALA A 42 -22.73 38.58 -12.06
N PRO A 43 -22.69 38.33 -10.74
CA PRO A 43 -21.52 37.75 -10.10
C PRO A 43 -21.13 36.41 -10.75
N ALA A 44 -19.83 36.14 -10.81
CA ALA A 44 -19.32 34.85 -11.30
C ALA A 44 -20.00 33.69 -10.56
N GLY A 45 -20.72 32.85 -11.31
CA GLY A 45 -21.58 31.82 -10.75
C GLY A 45 -22.22 30.93 -11.81
N GLY A 46 -22.99 29.92 -11.37
CA GLY A 46 -23.71 29.03 -12.29
C GLY A 46 -24.86 29.73 -13.02
N PHE A 47 -25.30 29.18 -14.16
CA PHE A 47 -26.38 29.71 -15.01
C PHE A 47 -27.65 30.09 -14.23
N GLY A 48 -28.09 29.24 -13.29
CA GLY A 48 -29.25 29.55 -12.45
C GLY A 48 -29.08 30.78 -11.54
N LEU A 49 -27.86 31.07 -11.08
CA LEU A 49 -27.55 32.25 -10.26
C LEU A 49 -27.53 33.52 -11.13
N ALA A 50 -26.97 33.44 -12.34
CA ALA A 50 -27.01 34.53 -13.31
C ALA A 50 -28.47 34.88 -13.68
N LEU A 51 -29.30 33.86 -13.91
CA LEU A 51 -30.71 34.06 -14.26
C LEU A 51 -31.55 34.56 -13.07
N ALA A 52 -31.17 34.22 -11.83
CA ALA A 52 -31.80 34.78 -10.64
C ALA A 52 -31.56 36.30 -10.52
N ALA A 53 -30.36 36.79 -10.89
CA ALA A 53 -30.08 38.23 -10.95
C ALA A 53 -30.92 38.95 -12.01
N ALA A 54 -31.25 38.26 -13.11
CA ALA A 54 -32.11 38.81 -14.16
C ALA A 54 -33.62 38.75 -13.82
N ALA A 55 -34.02 37.99 -12.81
CA ALA A 55 -35.44 37.80 -12.48
C ALA A 55 -36.17 39.11 -12.12
N GLU A 56 -35.46 40.08 -11.54
CA GLU A 56 -36.00 41.40 -11.19
C GLU A 56 -36.27 42.28 -12.42
N HIS A 57 -35.64 41.98 -13.55
CA HIS A 57 -35.77 42.71 -14.82
C HIS A 57 -36.79 42.09 -15.77
N LEU A 58 -37.37 40.94 -15.40
CA LEU A 58 -38.44 40.30 -16.18
C LEU A 58 -39.74 41.11 -16.02
N PRO A 59 -40.57 41.21 -17.06
CA PRO A 59 -41.85 41.90 -16.97
C PRO A 59 -42.75 41.27 -15.90
N VAL A 60 -43.64 42.08 -15.33
CA VAL A 60 -44.69 41.58 -14.42
C VAL A 60 -45.70 40.84 -15.29
N PRO A 61 -46.02 39.56 -14.99
CA PRO A 61 -46.94 38.79 -15.81
C PRO A 61 -48.33 39.43 -15.83
N ASP A 62 -48.87 39.64 -17.02
CA ASP A 62 -50.27 40.02 -17.19
C ASP A 62 -51.16 38.75 -17.14
N PRO A 63 -52.18 38.66 -16.29
CA PRO A 63 -53.07 37.50 -16.26
C PRO A 63 -53.86 37.29 -17.57
N ASP A 64 -54.03 38.33 -18.40
CA ASP A 64 -54.78 38.27 -19.65
C ASP A 64 -53.90 37.94 -20.88
N ILE A 65 -52.55 37.94 -20.72
CA ILE A 65 -51.58 37.66 -21.79
C ILE A 65 -50.61 36.55 -21.35
N GLN A 66 -50.37 35.58 -22.22
CA GLN A 66 -49.39 34.52 -21.92
C GLN A 66 -47.98 34.97 -22.29
N ASP A 67 -47.25 35.47 -21.31
CA ASP A 67 -45.82 35.78 -21.44
C ASP A 67 -44.96 34.51 -21.34
N TRP A 68 -43.96 34.41 -22.22
CA TRP A 68 -43.03 33.28 -22.28
C TRP A 68 -41.58 33.73 -22.21
N LEU A 69 -40.78 32.98 -21.47
CA LEU A 69 -39.33 33.15 -21.36
C LEU A 69 -38.64 32.05 -22.16
N TRP A 70 -37.85 32.45 -23.18
CA TRP A 70 -37.05 31.52 -23.98
C TRP A 70 -35.59 31.59 -23.55
N LEU A 71 -35.11 30.53 -22.90
CA LEU A 71 -33.74 30.41 -22.41
C LEU A 71 -32.83 29.86 -23.49
N GLN A 72 -31.72 30.56 -23.73
CA GLN A 72 -30.72 30.17 -24.70
C GLN A 72 -29.32 30.26 -24.09
N HIS A 73 -28.51 29.23 -24.31
CA HIS A 73 -27.08 29.28 -23.98
C HIS A 73 -26.31 30.06 -25.04
N ASP A 74 -25.14 30.55 -24.66
CA ASP A 74 -24.20 31.27 -25.54
C ASP A 74 -23.63 30.38 -26.66
N ASP A 75 -23.55 29.06 -26.42
CA ASP A 75 -23.07 28.03 -27.35
C ASP A 75 -24.18 27.37 -28.20
N ALA A 76 -25.39 27.92 -28.19
CA ALA A 76 -26.54 27.32 -28.84
C ALA A 76 -27.13 28.22 -29.94
N ALA A 77 -27.28 27.66 -31.14
CA ALA A 77 -27.80 28.31 -32.34
C ALA A 77 -29.13 27.66 -32.80
N PRO A 78 -30.29 28.29 -32.51
CA PRO A 78 -31.60 27.78 -32.94
C PRO A 78 -31.78 27.91 -34.46
N VAL A 79 -32.45 26.95 -35.10
CA VAL A 79 -32.81 27.05 -36.52
C VAL A 79 -33.84 28.17 -36.74
N PRO A 80 -33.94 28.77 -37.94
CA PRO A 80 -34.73 29.99 -38.17
C PRO A 80 -36.21 29.92 -37.74
N ASN A 81 -36.85 28.76 -37.76
CA ASN A 81 -38.27 28.62 -37.39
C ASN A 81 -38.49 28.09 -35.95
N ALA A 82 -37.45 27.93 -35.14
CA ALA A 82 -37.53 27.24 -33.86
C ALA A 82 -38.52 27.91 -32.88
N LEU A 83 -38.44 29.23 -32.71
CA LEU A 83 -39.34 29.94 -31.77
C LEU A 83 -40.80 29.89 -32.23
N ALA A 84 -41.06 30.04 -33.53
CA ALA A 84 -42.41 29.96 -34.09
C ALA A 84 -43.05 28.58 -33.83
N VAL A 85 -42.28 27.51 -34.04
CA VAL A 85 -42.72 26.12 -33.83
C VAL A 85 -42.95 25.82 -32.35
N LEU A 86 -42.11 26.33 -31.45
CA LEU A 86 -42.32 26.19 -30.00
C LEU A 86 -43.62 26.87 -29.54
N LEU A 87 -43.86 28.11 -29.99
CA LEU A 87 -45.06 28.88 -29.65
C LEU A 87 -46.33 28.19 -30.18
N GLU A 88 -46.30 27.71 -31.42
CA GLU A 88 -47.41 26.96 -32.00
C GLU A 88 -47.72 25.68 -31.19
N ALA A 89 -46.69 25.00 -30.68
CA ALA A 89 -46.88 23.79 -29.87
C ALA A 89 -47.53 24.08 -28.51
N VAL A 90 -47.16 25.18 -27.84
CA VAL A 90 -47.74 25.55 -26.54
C VAL A 90 -49.13 26.17 -26.67
N GLU A 91 -49.41 26.89 -27.75
CA GLU A 91 -50.75 27.44 -28.06
C GLU A 91 -51.79 26.32 -28.27
N ARG A 92 -51.40 25.21 -28.89
CA ARG A 92 -52.27 24.03 -29.07
C ARG A 92 -52.65 23.35 -27.76
N SER A 93 -51.88 23.53 -26.68
CA SER A 93 -52.12 22.85 -25.40
C SER A 93 -51.79 23.74 -24.20
N PRO A 94 -52.78 24.44 -23.62
CA PRO A 94 -52.59 25.33 -22.47
C PRO A 94 -52.05 24.65 -21.19
N ALA A 95 -52.09 23.31 -21.13
CA ALA A 95 -51.54 22.53 -20.02
C ALA A 95 -50.00 22.43 -20.05
N VAL A 96 -49.40 22.71 -21.21
CA VAL A 96 -47.95 22.75 -21.40
C VAL A 96 -47.44 24.09 -20.91
N VAL A 97 -46.48 24.06 -19.98
CA VAL A 97 -45.86 25.29 -19.45
C VAL A 97 -44.36 25.35 -19.65
N ILE A 98 -43.76 24.22 -20.05
CA ILE A 98 -42.35 24.12 -20.45
C ILE A 98 -42.31 23.31 -21.76
N ALA A 99 -41.69 23.89 -22.79
CA ALA A 99 -41.39 23.25 -24.06
C ALA A 99 -39.89 23.37 -24.37
N GLY A 100 -39.27 22.35 -24.96
CA GLY A 100 -37.84 22.39 -25.31
C GLY A 100 -37.57 21.95 -26.74
N CYS A 101 -36.45 22.42 -27.29
CA CYS A 101 -35.97 22.05 -28.62
C CYS A 101 -35.27 20.68 -28.65
N LYS A 102 -35.31 20.03 -29.81
CA LYS A 102 -34.37 18.98 -30.18
C LYS A 102 -32.98 19.59 -30.37
N GLN A 103 -31.96 19.02 -29.72
CA GLN A 103 -30.58 19.50 -29.81
C GLN A 103 -29.72 18.59 -30.70
N LEU A 104 -28.96 19.23 -31.59
CA LEU A 104 -28.06 18.60 -32.56
C LEU A 104 -26.65 19.13 -32.38
N GLU A 105 -25.65 18.32 -32.70
CA GLU A 105 -24.25 18.72 -32.54
C GLU A 105 -23.80 19.70 -33.61
N ALA A 106 -23.10 20.75 -33.19
CA ALA A 106 -22.43 21.65 -34.13
C ALA A 106 -21.35 20.92 -34.94
N GLY A 107 -21.25 21.22 -36.24
CA GLY A 107 -20.37 20.52 -37.17
C GLY A 107 -20.86 19.12 -37.59
N ARG A 108 -21.80 18.50 -36.86
CA ARG A 108 -22.46 17.23 -37.20
C ARG A 108 -23.97 17.36 -37.05
N GLU A 109 -24.61 18.06 -37.98
CA GLU A 109 -26.03 18.45 -37.90
C GLU A 109 -27.04 17.30 -37.87
N ARG A 110 -26.60 16.05 -38.09
CA ARG A 110 -27.42 14.84 -37.90
C ARG A 110 -27.15 14.12 -36.59
N ALA A 111 -26.11 14.45 -35.83
CA ALA A 111 -25.85 13.81 -34.54
C ALA A 111 -26.75 14.41 -33.45
N LEU A 112 -27.57 13.55 -32.82
CA LEU A 112 -28.47 13.93 -31.74
C LEU A 112 -27.68 14.12 -30.43
N LEU A 113 -27.88 15.28 -29.80
CA LEU A 113 -27.36 15.54 -28.46
C LEU A 113 -28.42 15.33 -27.38
N ASP A 114 -29.66 15.74 -27.65
CA ASP A 114 -30.77 15.70 -26.70
C ASP A 114 -32.12 15.77 -27.46
N VAL A 115 -33.10 14.94 -27.09
CA VAL A 115 -34.49 15.03 -27.58
C VAL A 115 -35.46 14.99 -26.40
N GLY A 116 -35.08 15.65 -25.31
CA GLY A 116 -35.78 15.60 -24.04
C GLY A 116 -35.12 14.63 -23.07
N LEU A 117 -35.28 14.95 -21.79
CA LEU A 117 -34.58 14.30 -20.70
C LEU A 117 -35.53 13.40 -19.93
N SER A 118 -35.00 12.26 -19.50
CA SER A 118 -35.61 11.36 -18.55
C SER A 118 -34.80 11.29 -17.26
N VAL A 119 -35.42 10.73 -16.23
CA VAL A 119 -34.83 10.65 -14.89
C VAL A 119 -34.98 9.24 -14.35
N THR A 120 -33.91 8.69 -13.80
CA THR A 120 -33.95 7.37 -13.16
C THR A 120 -34.57 7.43 -11.76
N ARG A 121 -34.88 6.27 -11.17
CA ARG A 121 -35.30 6.17 -9.77
C ARG A 121 -34.27 6.72 -8.76
N HIS A 122 -33.02 6.89 -9.19
CA HIS A 122 -31.95 7.49 -8.39
C HIS A 122 -31.77 8.99 -8.63
N ALA A 123 -32.73 9.62 -9.32
CA ALA A 123 -32.70 11.03 -9.73
C ALA A 123 -31.52 11.39 -10.65
N GLU A 124 -31.04 10.41 -11.43
CA GLU A 124 -29.99 10.63 -12.43
C GLU A 124 -30.61 11.15 -13.73
N ARG A 125 -30.05 12.25 -14.26
CA ARG A 125 -30.43 12.88 -15.54
C ARG A 125 -29.93 12.04 -16.71
N MET A 126 -30.81 11.67 -17.65
CA MET A 126 -30.47 10.86 -18.82
C MET A 126 -31.14 11.40 -20.10
N THR A 127 -30.41 11.39 -21.23
CA THR A 127 -30.96 11.74 -22.55
C THR A 127 -31.68 10.58 -23.23
N MET A 128 -31.50 9.35 -22.75
CA MET A 128 -32.04 8.11 -23.35
C MET A 128 -31.59 7.85 -24.81
N LEU A 129 -30.56 8.55 -25.28
CA LEU A 129 -29.99 8.38 -26.61
C LEU A 129 -28.83 7.38 -26.62
N GLU A 130 -28.65 6.72 -27.76
CA GLU A 130 -27.47 5.94 -28.06
C GLU A 130 -26.26 6.84 -28.38
N LEU A 131 -25.04 6.32 -28.22
CA LEU A 131 -23.84 7.07 -28.54
C LEU A 131 -23.77 7.42 -30.02
N ASP A 132 -23.56 8.70 -30.34
CA ASP A 132 -23.49 9.21 -31.73
C ASP A 132 -24.76 8.89 -32.56
N GLU A 133 -25.91 8.73 -31.88
CA GLU A 133 -27.18 8.46 -32.53
C GLU A 133 -27.52 9.56 -33.55
N GLN A 134 -27.90 9.16 -34.76
CA GLN A 134 -28.21 10.07 -35.85
C GLN A 134 -29.71 10.38 -35.90
N ASP A 135 -30.07 11.61 -36.24
CA ASP A 135 -31.45 12.04 -36.48
C ASP A 135 -31.94 11.48 -37.82
N GLN A 136 -32.86 10.54 -37.70
CA GLN A 136 -33.60 9.89 -38.79
C GLN A 136 -35.12 10.10 -38.62
N GLY A 137 -35.53 11.00 -37.71
CA GLY A 137 -36.93 11.23 -37.35
C GLY A 137 -37.51 10.20 -36.37
N GLN A 138 -36.68 9.31 -35.81
CA GLN A 138 -37.12 8.23 -34.91
C GLN A 138 -37.74 8.72 -33.59
N HIS A 139 -37.46 9.97 -33.19
CA HIS A 139 -38.00 10.60 -31.98
C HIS A 139 -39.10 11.64 -32.27
N ASP A 140 -39.49 11.84 -33.53
CA ASP A 140 -40.43 12.91 -33.90
C ASP A 140 -41.87 12.65 -33.45
N GLY A 141 -42.20 11.39 -33.13
CA GLY A 141 -43.51 11.00 -32.59
C GLY A 141 -43.65 11.18 -31.07
N ASN A 142 -42.56 11.39 -30.34
CA ASN A 142 -42.54 11.45 -28.88
C ASN A 142 -42.41 12.90 -28.40
N SER A 143 -43.45 13.43 -27.76
CA SER A 143 -43.46 14.82 -27.26
C SER A 143 -43.48 14.93 -25.73
N ASP A 144 -43.99 13.95 -24.99
CA ASP A 144 -44.03 14.02 -23.51
C ASP A 144 -42.72 13.49 -22.92
N VAL A 145 -41.99 14.34 -22.21
CA VAL A 145 -40.66 14.03 -21.65
C VAL A 145 -40.56 14.55 -20.23
N PHE A 146 -39.80 13.87 -19.35
CA PHE A 146 -39.75 14.26 -17.94
C PHE A 146 -39.27 15.71 -17.76
N ALA A 147 -38.18 16.06 -18.43
CA ALA A 147 -37.59 17.39 -18.46
C ALA A 147 -37.09 17.74 -19.87
N VAL A 148 -36.72 19.00 -20.09
CA VAL A 148 -36.01 19.45 -21.29
C VAL A 148 -34.79 20.23 -20.86
N ASN A 149 -33.76 20.18 -21.69
CA ASN A 149 -32.49 20.87 -21.44
C ASN A 149 -32.68 22.39 -21.46
N SER A 150 -31.93 23.12 -20.62
CA SER A 150 -32.02 24.57 -20.51
C SER A 150 -31.63 25.32 -21.78
N ALA A 151 -30.86 24.71 -22.68
CA ALA A 151 -30.55 25.28 -23.99
C ALA A 151 -31.74 25.14 -24.96
N GLY A 152 -32.43 26.24 -25.24
CA GLY A 152 -33.63 26.26 -26.08
C GLY A 152 -34.90 25.91 -25.32
N LEU A 153 -34.95 26.16 -24.01
CA LEU A 153 -36.11 25.92 -23.15
C LEU A 153 -37.06 27.13 -23.18
N LEU A 154 -38.32 26.90 -23.53
CA LEU A 154 -39.39 27.90 -23.46
C LEU A 154 -40.28 27.61 -22.23
N VAL A 155 -40.41 28.56 -21.31
CA VAL A 155 -41.19 28.42 -20.07
C VAL A 155 -42.13 29.60 -19.87
N ARG A 156 -43.35 29.33 -19.40
CA ARG A 156 -44.35 30.37 -19.14
C ARG A 156 -43.92 31.22 -17.94
N LEU A 157 -43.99 32.54 -18.08
CA LEU A 157 -43.36 33.49 -17.14
C LEU A 157 -44.03 33.48 -15.75
N ASP A 158 -45.34 33.31 -15.69
CA ASP A 158 -46.12 33.14 -14.46
C ASP A 158 -45.62 31.91 -13.66
N VAL A 159 -45.43 30.78 -14.34
CA VAL A 159 -44.94 29.53 -13.75
C VAL A 159 -43.48 29.65 -13.35
N TRP A 160 -42.65 30.32 -14.15
CA TRP A 160 -41.26 30.61 -13.79
C TRP A 160 -41.18 31.36 -12.44
N ARG A 161 -42.02 32.38 -12.24
CA ARG A 161 -42.12 33.13 -10.98
C ARG A 161 -42.74 32.32 -9.85
N GLU A 162 -43.81 31.55 -10.10
CA GLU A 162 -44.43 30.65 -9.09
C GLU A 162 -43.40 29.65 -8.54
N LEU A 163 -42.59 29.08 -9.43
CA LEU A 163 -41.59 28.08 -9.08
C LEU A 163 -40.30 28.67 -8.51
N GLN A 164 -40.08 29.99 -8.66
CA GLN A 164 -38.84 30.70 -8.30
C GLN A 164 -37.61 30.27 -9.13
N GLY A 165 -37.79 30.05 -10.43
CA GLY A 165 -36.67 29.75 -11.35
C GLY A 165 -35.87 28.48 -11.00
N PHE A 166 -34.56 28.49 -11.26
CA PHE A 166 -33.64 27.38 -10.94
C PHE A 166 -33.25 27.36 -9.44
N ASP A 167 -32.91 26.17 -8.90
CA ASP A 167 -32.40 26.05 -7.53
C ASP A 167 -30.89 26.40 -7.48
N PRO A 168 -30.47 27.47 -6.77
CA PRO A 168 -29.07 27.87 -6.70
C PRO A 168 -28.14 26.86 -6.02
N SER A 169 -28.70 25.84 -5.37
CA SER A 169 -27.95 24.79 -4.67
C SER A 169 -27.49 23.66 -5.60
N LEU A 170 -28.02 23.61 -6.82
CA LEU A 170 -27.61 22.65 -7.85
C LEU A 170 -26.49 23.26 -8.70
N PRO A 171 -25.53 22.43 -9.17
CA PRO A 171 -24.64 22.84 -10.24
C PRO A 171 -25.44 23.06 -11.53
N PHE A 172 -24.80 23.61 -12.56
CA PHE A 172 -25.38 23.77 -13.91
C PHE A 172 -26.04 22.50 -14.48
N THR A 173 -25.65 21.31 -14.02
CA THR A 173 -26.31 20.06 -14.43
C THR A 173 -27.36 19.63 -13.40
N GLY A 174 -28.60 19.43 -13.86
CA GLY A 174 -29.71 18.90 -13.06
C GLY A 174 -30.68 19.97 -12.54
N ASP A 175 -30.39 21.25 -12.76
CA ASP A 175 -31.30 22.37 -12.54
C ASP A 175 -32.51 22.34 -13.49
N ASP A 176 -32.28 21.95 -14.75
CA ASP A 176 -33.27 21.61 -15.78
C ASP A 176 -34.27 20.54 -15.30
N VAL A 177 -33.75 19.45 -14.75
CA VAL A 177 -34.53 18.36 -14.16
C VAL A 177 -35.29 18.84 -12.92
N ASP A 178 -34.68 19.65 -12.05
CA ASP A 178 -35.35 20.16 -10.85
C ASP A 178 -36.54 21.07 -11.17
N LEU A 179 -36.38 21.97 -12.14
CA LEU A 179 -37.42 22.88 -12.59
C LEU A 179 -38.60 22.10 -13.18
N ALA A 180 -38.32 21.16 -14.09
CA ALA A 180 -39.36 20.31 -14.68
C ALA A 180 -40.04 19.43 -13.64
N TRP A 181 -39.30 18.91 -12.65
CA TRP A 181 -39.86 18.15 -11.54
C TRP A 181 -40.81 19.00 -10.71
N ARG A 182 -40.42 20.24 -10.37
CA ARG A 182 -41.29 21.19 -9.65
C ARG A 182 -42.52 21.58 -10.47
N ALA A 183 -42.39 21.81 -11.78
CA ALA A 183 -43.50 22.11 -12.67
C ALA A 183 -44.52 20.95 -12.74
N ARG A 184 -44.04 19.70 -12.89
CA ARG A 184 -44.88 18.50 -12.83
C ARG A 184 -45.52 18.30 -11.47
N ALA A 185 -44.79 18.61 -10.39
CA ALA A 185 -45.32 18.58 -9.03
C ALA A 185 -46.43 19.61 -8.81
N ALA A 186 -46.37 20.76 -9.50
CA ALA A 186 -47.41 21.78 -9.52
C ALA A 186 -48.60 21.43 -10.45
N GLY A 187 -48.52 20.32 -11.18
CA GLY A 187 -49.61 19.83 -12.06
C GLY A 187 -49.50 20.26 -13.51
N HIS A 188 -48.36 20.81 -13.92
CA HIS A 188 -48.13 21.22 -15.30
C HIS A 188 -47.47 20.14 -16.15
N ARG A 189 -47.56 20.29 -17.47
CA ARG A 189 -46.98 19.37 -18.45
C ARG A 189 -45.71 19.96 -19.07
N VAL A 190 -44.74 19.09 -19.34
CA VAL A 190 -43.45 19.41 -19.96
C VAL A 190 -43.34 18.60 -21.25
N ILE A 191 -42.99 19.25 -22.36
CA ILE A 191 -42.86 18.59 -23.67
C ILE A 191 -41.54 18.92 -24.36
N VAL A 192 -41.08 18.03 -25.21
CA VAL A 192 -40.11 18.33 -26.27
C VAL A 192 -40.88 18.58 -27.56
N VAL A 193 -40.41 19.52 -28.38
CA VAL A 193 -40.96 19.81 -29.71
C VAL A 193 -39.90 19.42 -30.74
N PRO A 194 -39.92 18.18 -31.29
CA PRO A 194 -38.86 17.67 -32.15
C PRO A 194 -38.59 18.50 -33.42
N GLN A 195 -39.62 19.22 -33.89
CA GLN A 195 -39.57 20.10 -35.05
C GLN A 195 -38.82 21.41 -34.76
N ALA A 196 -38.73 21.84 -33.50
CA ALA A 196 -37.92 22.97 -33.08
C ALA A 196 -36.49 22.48 -32.81
N ARG A 197 -35.55 22.85 -33.69
CA ARG A 197 -34.17 22.36 -33.66
C ARG A 197 -33.20 23.44 -33.15
N VAL A 198 -32.22 23.02 -32.36
CA VAL A 198 -31.11 23.85 -31.90
C VAL A 198 -29.80 23.14 -32.21
N ILE A 199 -28.91 23.81 -32.91
CA ILE A 199 -27.53 23.36 -33.10
C ILE A 199 -26.77 23.84 -31.86
N HIS A 200 -26.31 22.91 -31.05
CA HIS A 200 -25.58 23.20 -29.82
C HIS A 200 -24.13 22.82 -30.04
N GLU A 201 -23.24 23.79 -29.92
CA GLU A 201 -21.82 23.48 -29.85
C GLU A 201 -21.59 22.76 -28.53
N PRO A 202 -20.96 21.58 -28.51
CA PRO A 202 -20.50 20.99 -27.27
C PRO A 202 -19.25 21.78 -26.78
N LEU A 203 -19.34 23.10 -26.67
CA LEU A 203 -18.28 24.00 -26.22
C LEU A 203 -18.08 23.77 -24.72
N GLY A 204 -17.28 22.74 -24.42
CA GLY A 204 -17.03 22.30 -23.06
C GLY A 204 -17.68 20.96 -22.76
N VAL A 205 -17.21 19.92 -23.46
CA VAL A 205 -17.14 18.53 -22.98
C VAL A 205 -17.03 18.46 -21.43
N LYS A 206 -16.27 19.33 -20.76
CA LYS A 206 -16.17 19.41 -19.28
C LYS A 206 -17.51 19.54 -18.52
N ILE A 207 -18.47 20.37 -18.97
CA ILE A 207 -19.67 20.69 -18.15
C ILE A 207 -20.73 19.57 -18.25
N ARG A 208 -20.93 19.00 -19.45
CA ARG A 208 -21.83 17.84 -19.65
C ARG A 208 -21.23 16.53 -19.13
N THR A 209 -19.93 16.47 -18.85
CA THR A 209 -19.23 15.20 -18.54
C THR A 209 -18.55 15.18 -17.19
N ASP A 210 -18.69 16.26 -16.40
CA ASP A 210 -18.36 16.18 -14.98
C ASP A 210 -19.37 15.29 -14.25
N ARG A 211 -19.06 13.99 -14.25
CA ARG A 211 -19.79 12.94 -13.55
C ARG A 211 -19.87 13.21 -12.05
N THR A 212 -18.94 14.00 -11.51
CA THR A 212 -18.95 14.42 -10.10
C THR A 212 -20.10 15.38 -9.86
N ALA A 213 -20.27 16.38 -10.73
CA ALA A 213 -21.41 17.30 -10.70
C ALA A 213 -22.74 16.58 -10.93
N GLN A 214 -22.83 15.69 -11.93
CA GLN A 214 -24.04 14.88 -12.17
C GLN A 214 -24.42 14.03 -10.96
N ARG A 215 -23.44 13.40 -10.31
CA ARG A 215 -23.69 12.60 -9.11
C ARG A 215 -24.13 13.48 -7.93
N ARG A 216 -23.47 14.62 -7.72
CA ARG A 216 -23.85 15.58 -6.68
C ARG A 216 -25.30 16.05 -6.88
N ALA A 217 -25.68 16.37 -8.12
CA ALA A 217 -27.03 16.75 -8.50
C ALA A 217 -28.03 15.62 -8.24
N ALA A 218 -27.75 14.39 -8.68
CA ALA A 218 -28.64 13.24 -8.46
C ALA A 218 -28.87 12.95 -6.96
N SER A 219 -27.80 12.94 -6.16
CA SER A 219 -27.91 12.77 -4.70
C SER A 219 -28.71 13.90 -4.05
N TYR A 220 -28.49 15.15 -4.47
CA TYR A 220 -29.23 16.31 -3.98
C TYR A 220 -30.72 16.24 -4.36
N LEU A 221 -31.05 15.96 -5.62
CA LEU A 221 -32.42 15.83 -6.13
C LEU A 221 -33.18 14.70 -5.43
N ARG A 222 -32.53 13.56 -5.21
CA ARG A 222 -33.12 12.43 -4.48
C ARG A 222 -33.48 12.82 -3.05
N LEU A 223 -32.59 13.54 -2.36
CA LEU A 223 -32.86 14.06 -1.01
C LEU A 223 -33.89 15.19 -1.00
N LYS A 224 -33.92 16.07 -2.00
CA LYS A 224 -34.88 17.18 -2.11
C LYS A 224 -36.30 16.69 -2.36
N HIS A 225 -36.49 15.73 -3.27
CA HIS A 225 -37.83 15.29 -3.67
C HIS A 225 -38.36 14.08 -2.88
N ALA A 226 -37.55 13.42 -2.04
CA ALA A 226 -38.00 12.32 -1.18
C ALA A 226 -39.10 12.72 -0.18
N PRO A 227 -40.05 11.82 0.16
CA PRO A 227 -40.97 12.06 1.27
C PRO A 227 -40.20 12.11 2.59
N ALA A 228 -40.68 12.91 3.56
CA ALA A 228 -39.92 13.21 4.79
C ALA A 228 -39.51 11.95 5.57
N TRP A 229 -40.40 10.96 5.67
CA TRP A 229 -40.13 9.68 6.33
C TRP A 229 -39.07 8.82 5.62
N ALA A 230 -38.91 8.98 4.30
CA ALA A 230 -37.93 8.22 3.52
C ALA A 230 -36.54 8.87 3.52
N VAL A 231 -36.40 10.11 4.01
CA VAL A 231 -35.12 10.84 4.00
C VAL A 231 -34.01 10.06 4.73
N PRO A 232 -34.21 9.51 5.95
CA PRO A 232 -33.17 8.72 6.61
C PRO A 232 -32.71 7.52 5.76
N PHE A 233 -33.65 6.82 5.13
CA PHE A 233 -33.34 5.69 4.24
C PHE A 233 -32.62 6.13 2.95
N VAL A 234 -32.97 7.29 2.40
CA VAL A 234 -32.27 7.87 1.24
C VAL A 234 -30.86 8.32 1.62
N VAL A 235 -30.65 8.90 2.81
CA VAL A 235 -29.32 9.24 3.34
C VAL A 235 -28.47 7.97 3.43
N ILE A 236 -28.99 6.90 4.05
CA ILE A 236 -28.31 5.60 4.11
C ILE A 236 -27.99 5.10 2.69
N ALA A 237 -28.94 5.14 1.76
CA ALA A 237 -28.72 4.67 0.39
C ALA A 237 -27.69 5.53 -0.40
N VAL A 238 -27.62 6.83 -0.15
CA VAL A 238 -26.63 7.74 -0.75
C VAL A 238 -25.24 7.48 -0.17
N VAL A 239 -25.14 7.28 1.15
CA VAL A 239 -23.90 6.93 1.85
C VAL A 239 -23.36 5.58 1.36
N LEU A 240 -24.18 4.53 1.42
CA LEU A 240 -23.81 3.19 0.94
C LEU A 240 -23.51 3.19 -0.56
N GLY A 241 -24.27 3.93 -1.37
CA GLY A 241 -24.00 4.08 -2.80
C GLY A 241 -22.70 4.82 -3.10
N GLY A 242 -22.31 5.78 -2.25
CA GLY A 242 -21.00 6.46 -2.32
C GLY A 242 -19.85 5.49 -2.03
N PHE A 243 -19.95 4.69 -0.96
CA PHE A 243 -18.98 3.63 -0.68
C PHE A 243 -18.90 2.59 -1.78
N GLY A 244 -20.04 2.15 -2.32
CA GLY A 244 -20.09 1.21 -3.45
C GLY A 244 -19.34 1.73 -4.67
N ARG A 245 -19.42 3.04 -4.96
CA ARG A 245 -18.64 3.67 -6.04
C ARG A 245 -17.17 3.88 -5.72
N LEU A 246 -16.82 4.20 -4.47
CA LEU A 246 -15.43 4.23 -4.02
C LEU A 246 -14.76 2.87 -4.25
N ILE A 247 -15.40 1.82 -3.74
CA ILE A 247 -14.96 0.44 -3.90
C ILE A 247 -14.87 0.08 -5.38
N SER A 248 -15.91 0.39 -6.17
CA SER A 248 -15.93 0.12 -7.62
C SER A 248 -14.80 0.86 -8.36
N GLY A 249 -14.51 2.11 -7.98
CA GLY A 249 -13.39 2.88 -8.54
C GLY A 249 -12.02 2.28 -8.22
N ILE A 250 -11.83 1.82 -6.98
CA ILE A 250 -10.62 1.11 -6.56
C ILE A 250 -10.44 -0.19 -7.36
N PHE A 251 -11.49 -1.02 -7.46
CA PHE A 251 -11.45 -2.22 -8.29
C PHE A 251 -11.25 -1.87 -9.78
N ALA A 252 -11.86 -0.79 -10.28
CA ALA A 252 -11.64 -0.29 -11.64
C ALA A 252 -10.23 0.31 -11.87
N LYS A 253 -9.38 0.36 -10.82
CA LYS A 253 -8.03 0.95 -10.84
C LYS A 253 -8.02 2.45 -11.15
N ASP A 254 -9.10 3.13 -10.78
CA ASP A 254 -9.21 4.59 -10.80
C ASP A 254 -9.70 5.11 -9.43
N PRO A 255 -8.78 5.22 -8.45
CA PRO A 255 -9.13 5.73 -7.14
C PRO A 255 -9.61 7.18 -7.19
N ALA A 256 -9.10 8.00 -8.11
CA ALA A 256 -9.50 9.41 -8.23
C ALA A 256 -10.98 9.53 -8.61
N TYR A 257 -11.45 8.71 -9.56
CA TYR A 257 -12.87 8.59 -9.86
C TYR A 257 -13.68 8.12 -8.65
N GLY A 258 -13.22 7.07 -7.97
CA GLY A 258 -13.88 6.53 -6.77
C GLY A 258 -14.06 7.58 -5.67
N PHE A 259 -13.01 8.31 -5.33
CA PHE A 259 -13.02 9.39 -4.33
C PHE A 259 -13.87 10.58 -4.80
N GLY A 260 -13.80 10.97 -6.07
CA GLY A 260 -14.65 12.02 -6.63
C GLY A 260 -16.15 11.68 -6.51
N GLN A 261 -16.53 10.47 -6.89
CA GLN A 261 -17.93 10.00 -6.79
C GLN A 261 -18.41 9.82 -5.35
N PHE A 262 -17.52 9.38 -4.45
CA PHE A 262 -17.77 9.31 -3.03
C PHE A 262 -18.06 10.71 -2.48
N GLY A 263 -17.16 11.67 -2.71
CA GLY A 263 -17.33 13.07 -2.30
C GLY A 263 -18.59 13.70 -2.87
N ALA A 264 -18.88 13.50 -4.16
CA ALA A 264 -20.11 13.97 -4.80
C ALA A 264 -21.38 13.41 -4.16
N SER A 265 -21.36 12.13 -3.76
CA SER A 265 -22.52 11.49 -3.13
C SER A 265 -22.79 12.10 -1.76
N TRP A 266 -21.75 12.45 -1.01
CA TRP A 266 -21.85 13.00 0.34
C TRP A 266 -22.04 14.53 0.38
N ALA A 267 -21.63 15.25 -0.66
CA ALA A 267 -21.68 16.72 -0.71
C ALA A 267 -23.03 17.34 -0.26
N PRO A 268 -24.20 16.80 -0.63
CA PRO A 268 -25.50 17.32 -0.15
C PRO A 268 -25.72 17.20 1.37
N LEU A 269 -25.10 16.23 2.03
CA LEU A 269 -25.28 15.96 3.47
C LEU A 269 -24.62 17.03 4.35
N TRP A 270 -23.60 17.71 3.84
CA TRP A 270 -22.89 18.80 4.52
C TRP A 270 -23.65 20.14 4.50
N HIS A 271 -24.76 20.23 3.76
CA HIS A 271 -25.59 21.43 3.67
C HIS A 271 -27.06 21.20 4.06
N PRO A 272 -27.32 20.74 5.31
CA PRO A 272 -28.67 20.33 5.73
C PRO A 272 -29.68 21.48 5.74
N ILE A 273 -29.25 22.71 6.05
CA ILE A 273 -30.13 23.89 6.09
C ILE A 273 -30.62 24.26 4.69
N LYS A 274 -29.72 24.33 3.70
CA LYS A 274 -30.07 24.64 2.31
C LYS A 274 -31.03 23.59 1.73
N LEU A 275 -30.74 22.31 2.00
CA LEU A 275 -31.62 21.21 1.61
C LEU A 275 -33.00 21.32 2.27
N ALA A 276 -33.08 21.65 3.56
CA ALA A 276 -34.36 21.84 4.25
C ALA A 276 -35.16 23.02 3.68
N GLN A 277 -34.51 24.13 3.33
CA GLN A 277 -35.12 25.29 2.67
C GLN A 277 -35.67 24.92 1.28
N ALA A 278 -34.86 24.26 0.45
CA ALA A 278 -35.27 23.80 -0.88
C ALA A 278 -36.46 22.82 -0.83
N ARG A 279 -36.50 21.94 0.18
CA ARG A 279 -37.63 21.02 0.44
C ARG A 279 -38.90 21.76 0.84
N ARG A 280 -38.79 22.80 1.67
CA ARG A 280 -39.93 23.64 2.08
C ARG A 280 -40.49 24.39 0.87
N LEU A 281 -39.63 24.94 0.02
CA LEU A 281 -40.04 25.65 -1.20
C LEU A 281 -40.78 24.72 -2.16
N ALA A 282 -40.20 23.55 -2.49
CA ALA A 282 -40.83 22.56 -3.36
C ALA A 282 -42.15 21.99 -2.79
N LYS A 283 -42.34 22.03 -1.46
CA LYS A 283 -43.61 21.63 -0.83
C LYS A 283 -44.71 22.68 -1.04
N LYS A 284 -44.38 23.98 -1.14
CA LYS A 284 -45.37 25.07 -1.30
C LYS A 284 -46.09 25.00 -2.64
N THR A 285 -45.38 24.70 -3.72
CA THR A 285 -45.92 24.68 -5.09
C THR A 285 -46.49 23.31 -5.50
N ARG A 286 -46.28 22.25 -4.69
CA ARG A 286 -46.73 20.90 -5.04
C ARG A 286 -48.24 20.73 -4.89
N LYS A 287 -48.93 20.48 -6.01
CA LYS A 287 -50.36 20.17 -6.11
C LYS A 287 -50.61 18.67 -6.39
N VAL A 288 -49.66 17.97 -6.99
CA VAL A 288 -49.77 16.54 -7.40
C VAL A 288 -49.01 15.60 -6.45
N PRO A 289 -49.52 14.38 -6.16
CA PRO A 289 -48.79 13.40 -5.35
C PRO A 289 -47.54 12.87 -6.06
N ARG A 290 -46.49 12.56 -5.27
CA ARG A 290 -45.20 12.08 -5.77
C ARG A 290 -45.29 10.80 -6.62
N SER A 291 -46.30 9.96 -6.36
CA SER A 291 -46.53 8.71 -7.09
C SER A 291 -46.82 8.95 -8.57
N VAL A 292 -47.50 10.05 -8.92
CA VAL A 292 -47.78 10.42 -10.32
C VAL A 292 -46.50 10.86 -11.01
N ILE A 293 -45.65 11.64 -10.34
CA ILE A 293 -44.36 12.08 -10.89
C ILE A 293 -43.42 10.88 -11.11
N SER A 294 -43.39 9.93 -10.16
CA SER A 294 -42.52 8.76 -10.27
C SER A 294 -42.88 7.80 -11.41
N ARG A 295 -44.09 7.90 -11.97
CA ARG A 295 -44.49 7.14 -13.17
C ARG A 295 -43.87 7.70 -14.46
N ALA A 296 -43.41 8.94 -14.43
CA ALA A 296 -42.71 9.57 -15.54
C ALA A 296 -41.18 9.33 -15.51
N PHE A 297 -40.67 8.59 -14.52
CA PHE A 297 -39.27 8.15 -14.51
C PHE A 297 -39.04 7.09 -15.57
N ALA A 298 -37.80 7.02 -16.07
CA ALA A 298 -37.38 5.99 -17.01
C ALA A 298 -37.58 4.59 -16.41
N ASP A 299 -38.04 3.65 -17.23
CA ASP A 299 -38.12 2.26 -16.82
C ASP A 299 -36.69 1.71 -16.60
N PRO A 300 -36.42 1.00 -15.49
CA PRO A 300 -35.15 0.35 -15.27
C PRO A 300 -34.69 -0.57 -16.42
N SER A 301 -35.60 -1.22 -17.16
CA SER A 301 -35.25 -2.06 -18.31
C SER A 301 -34.61 -1.22 -19.41
N ASP A 302 -35.20 -0.06 -19.72
CA ASP A 302 -34.78 0.80 -20.82
C ASP A 302 -33.47 1.48 -20.48
N VAL A 303 -33.33 1.93 -19.23
CA VAL A 303 -32.06 2.45 -18.68
C VAL A 303 -30.95 1.40 -18.80
N SER A 304 -31.25 0.15 -18.43
CA SER A 304 -30.26 -0.93 -18.53
C SER A 304 -29.91 -1.27 -19.98
N HIS A 305 -30.88 -1.19 -20.89
CA HIS A 305 -30.68 -1.44 -22.31
C HIS A 305 -29.81 -0.35 -22.95
N ILE A 306 -30.12 0.93 -22.71
CA ILE A 306 -29.34 2.05 -23.25
C ILE A 306 -27.90 2.05 -22.72
N ARG A 307 -27.71 1.74 -21.42
CA ARG A 307 -26.38 1.63 -20.81
C ARG A 307 -25.57 0.50 -21.42
N ARG A 308 -26.19 -0.67 -21.63
CA ARG A 308 -25.54 -1.81 -22.30
C ARG A 308 -25.17 -1.45 -23.74
N ARG A 309 -26.07 -0.84 -24.51
CA ARG A 309 -25.79 -0.47 -25.90
C ARG A 309 -24.66 0.55 -26.00
N ASN A 310 -24.71 1.62 -25.21
CA ASN A 310 -23.66 2.64 -25.19
C ASN A 310 -22.31 2.02 -24.80
N ARG A 311 -22.29 1.12 -23.81
CA ARG A 311 -21.08 0.38 -23.43
C ARG A 311 -20.48 -0.42 -24.59
N ASP A 312 -21.33 -1.08 -25.37
CA ASP A 312 -20.91 -1.94 -26.48
C ASP A 312 -20.43 -1.08 -27.66
N LEU A 313 -21.12 0.03 -27.98
CA LEU A 313 -20.69 1.03 -28.96
C LEU A 313 -19.35 1.68 -28.61
N TYR A 314 -19.14 2.06 -27.35
CA TYR A 314 -17.84 2.53 -26.88
C TYR A 314 -16.74 1.46 -26.98
N ALA A 315 -17.08 0.18 -26.80
CA ALA A 315 -16.11 -0.91 -26.94
C ALA A 315 -15.68 -1.07 -28.40
N ALA A 316 -16.66 -1.02 -29.31
CA ALA A 316 -16.42 -1.06 -30.75
C ALA A 316 -15.59 0.14 -31.21
N ARG A 317 -15.94 1.37 -30.80
CA ARG A 317 -15.18 2.58 -31.15
C ARG A 317 -13.73 2.53 -30.66
N ALA A 318 -13.51 2.15 -29.41
CA ALA A 318 -12.16 1.99 -28.85
C ALA A 318 -11.38 0.80 -29.44
N ALA A 319 -12.04 -0.14 -30.11
CA ALA A 319 -11.41 -1.18 -30.90
C ALA A 319 -11.00 -0.65 -32.28
N ALA A 320 -11.90 0.09 -32.95
CA ALA A 320 -11.68 0.69 -34.26
C ALA A 320 -10.56 1.75 -34.26
N GLU A 321 -10.55 2.66 -33.28
CA GLU A 321 -9.51 3.68 -33.12
C GLU A 321 -8.12 3.09 -32.77
N ALA A 322 -8.06 1.81 -32.37
CA ALA A 322 -6.82 1.15 -32.00
C ALA A 322 -6.14 0.38 -33.15
N VAL A 323 -6.71 0.42 -34.35
CA VAL A 323 -6.08 -0.11 -35.57
C VAL A 323 -5.03 0.90 -36.05
N PRO A 324 -3.74 0.54 -36.08
CA PRO A 324 -2.67 1.48 -36.40
C PRO A 324 -2.59 1.75 -37.92
N VAL A 325 -3.02 2.94 -38.33
CA VAL A 325 -2.95 3.42 -39.74
C VAL A 325 -1.49 3.63 -40.20
N GLU A 326 -0.53 3.71 -39.28
CA GLU A 326 0.88 4.02 -39.59
C GLU A 326 1.79 2.80 -39.83
N SER A 327 1.34 1.58 -39.50
CA SER A 327 2.16 0.36 -39.66
C SER A 327 1.99 -0.30 -41.03
N GLU A 328 0.90 -0.03 -41.75
CA GLU A 328 0.65 -0.62 -43.07
C GLU A 328 1.28 0.16 -44.24
N LEU A 329 1.68 1.42 -44.04
CA LEU A 329 2.37 2.18 -45.09
C LEU A 329 3.87 1.81 -45.25
N ALA A 330 4.47 1.14 -44.25
CA ALA A 330 5.88 0.76 -44.28
C ALA A 330 6.14 -0.65 -44.84
N SER A 331 5.12 -1.51 -44.90
CA SER A 331 5.17 -2.81 -45.57
C SER A 331 4.27 -2.75 -46.79
N GLY A 332 4.84 -2.64 -47.99
CA GLY A 332 4.10 -2.46 -49.27
C GLY A 332 3.19 -3.62 -49.69
N ALA A 333 2.26 -4.04 -48.84
CA ALA A 333 1.14 -4.91 -49.14
C ALA A 333 -0.08 -4.04 -49.44
N GLY A 334 -0.69 -4.26 -50.60
CA GLY A 334 -1.73 -3.41 -51.16
C GLY A 334 -2.95 -3.23 -50.26
N LEU A 335 -3.54 -2.03 -50.35
CA LEU A 335 -4.81 -1.63 -49.77
C LEU A 335 -5.91 -2.67 -50.09
N THR A 336 -6.40 -3.38 -49.07
CA THR A 336 -7.71 -4.04 -49.17
C THR A 336 -8.81 -3.06 -48.76
N PRO A 337 -9.81 -2.79 -49.62
CA PRO A 337 -10.88 -1.82 -49.35
C PRO A 337 -11.93 -2.28 -48.30
N GLY A 338 -11.57 -3.17 -47.37
CA GLY A 338 -12.49 -3.71 -46.35
C GLY A 338 -12.49 -2.94 -45.02
N ALA A 339 -11.47 -2.15 -44.71
CA ALA A 339 -11.35 -1.48 -43.41
C ALA A 339 -12.29 -0.27 -43.24
N ALA A 340 -12.69 0.37 -44.35
CA ALA A 340 -13.64 1.49 -44.34
C ALA A 340 -15.11 1.04 -44.25
N GLU A 341 -15.41 -0.22 -44.59
CA GLU A 341 -16.78 -0.76 -44.61
C GLU A 341 -17.19 -1.37 -43.25
N LEU A 342 -16.21 -1.71 -42.39
CA LEU A 342 -16.44 -2.26 -41.06
C LEU A 342 -16.99 -1.24 -40.05
N ALA A 343 -16.81 0.06 -40.29
CA ALA A 343 -17.35 1.12 -39.44
C ALA A 343 -18.88 1.31 -39.60
N ASN A 344 -19.48 0.73 -40.66
CA ASN A 344 -20.91 0.83 -40.96
C ASN A 344 -21.67 -0.50 -40.83
N ALA A 345 -21.05 -1.56 -40.32
CA ALA A 345 -21.70 -2.84 -40.13
C ALA A 345 -22.59 -2.84 -38.88
N THR A 346 -23.86 -2.49 -39.07
CA THR A 346 -24.94 -2.84 -38.14
C THR A 346 -25.33 -4.30 -38.36
N GLY A 347 -24.96 -5.19 -37.43
CA GLY A 347 -25.54 -6.53 -37.37
C GLY A 347 -24.59 -7.66 -36.97
N GLY A 348 -24.91 -8.28 -35.84
CA GLY A 348 -24.87 -9.73 -35.59
C GLY A 348 -23.64 -10.56 -35.97
N ASN A 349 -22.95 -11.04 -34.93
CA ASN A 349 -22.03 -12.18 -34.85
C ASN A 349 -20.75 -12.11 -35.72
N ASP A 350 -19.60 -12.38 -35.09
CA ASP A 350 -18.85 -13.62 -35.38
C ASP A 350 -17.57 -13.76 -34.52
N ASP A 351 -17.52 -14.92 -33.84
CA ASP A 351 -16.48 -15.44 -32.94
C ASP A 351 -15.24 -16.01 -33.70
N PHE A 352 -14.89 -15.49 -34.88
CA PHE A 352 -13.99 -16.18 -35.83
C PHE A 352 -12.59 -15.59 -36.04
N GLU A 353 -12.06 -14.81 -35.08
CA GLU A 353 -10.80 -14.07 -35.28
C GLU A 353 -9.60 -14.53 -34.40
N ALA A 354 -9.61 -15.78 -33.93
CA ALA A 354 -8.60 -16.28 -32.98
C ALA A 354 -7.48 -17.16 -33.55
N LEU A 355 -7.44 -17.45 -34.87
CA LEU A 355 -6.60 -18.56 -35.38
C LEU A 355 -5.29 -18.22 -36.10
N ASP A 356 -4.96 -16.97 -36.41
CA ASP A 356 -3.73 -16.66 -37.16
C ASP A 356 -2.82 -15.60 -36.50
N ALA A 357 -2.40 -15.86 -35.26
CA ALA A 357 -1.26 -15.14 -34.67
C ALA A 357 0.03 -15.98 -34.77
N PRO A 358 1.13 -15.48 -35.34
CA PRO A 358 2.38 -16.24 -35.45
C PRO A 358 2.89 -16.63 -34.06
N ALA A 359 3.20 -17.92 -33.90
CA ALA A 359 3.64 -18.53 -32.65
C ALA A 359 4.91 -17.83 -32.13
N LYS A 360 4.74 -16.94 -31.15
CA LYS A 360 5.86 -16.36 -30.39
C LYS A 360 6.57 -17.53 -29.68
N PRO A 361 7.92 -17.60 -29.70
CA PRO A 361 8.64 -18.65 -28.99
C PRO A 361 8.21 -18.64 -27.51
N SER A 362 7.62 -19.75 -27.06
CA SER A 362 7.02 -19.82 -25.72
C SER A 362 8.12 -19.72 -24.66
N LEU A 363 7.89 -18.91 -23.62
CA LEU A 363 8.80 -18.79 -22.46
C LEU A 363 8.76 -20.05 -21.57
N VAL A 364 7.75 -20.89 -21.78
CA VAL A 364 7.41 -22.08 -20.98
C VAL A 364 8.58 -23.06 -20.83
N PRO A 365 9.26 -23.53 -21.89
CA PRO A 365 10.37 -24.49 -21.74
C PRO A 365 11.55 -23.94 -20.96
N ALA A 366 11.94 -22.67 -21.17
CA ALA A 366 13.04 -22.05 -20.44
C ALA A 366 12.73 -21.89 -18.94
N ALA A 367 11.48 -21.54 -18.60
CA ALA A 367 11.01 -21.47 -17.23
C ALA A 367 10.96 -22.85 -16.57
N ALA A 368 10.53 -23.90 -17.30
CA ALA A 368 10.50 -25.27 -16.80
C ALA A 368 11.91 -25.80 -16.49
N ILE A 369 12.87 -25.62 -17.41
CA ILE A 369 14.28 -26.01 -17.21
C ILE A 369 14.87 -25.27 -16.01
N LEU A 370 14.65 -23.95 -15.93
CA LEU A 370 15.13 -23.15 -14.79
C LEU A 370 14.59 -23.71 -13.48
N SER A 371 13.27 -23.98 -13.41
CA SER A 371 12.62 -24.49 -12.21
C SER A 371 13.21 -25.82 -11.76
N ILE A 372 13.39 -26.76 -12.68
CA ILE A 372 14.01 -28.06 -12.38
C ILE A 372 15.43 -27.87 -11.85
N LEU A 373 16.26 -27.07 -12.53
CA LEU A 373 17.64 -26.87 -12.13
C LEU A 373 17.76 -26.20 -10.75
N THR A 374 17.02 -25.12 -10.51
CA THR A 374 17.03 -24.41 -9.22
C THR A 374 16.44 -25.25 -8.09
N LEU A 375 15.42 -26.07 -8.38
CA LEU A 375 14.83 -26.97 -7.39
C LEU A 375 15.82 -28.06 -7.00
N VAL A 376 16.46 -28.71 -7.98
CA VAL A 376 17.50 -29.73 -7.71
C VAL A 376 18.63 -29.11 -6.90
N LEU A 377 19.10 -27.92 -7.29
CA LEU A 377 20.16 -27.23 -6.56
C LEU A 377 19.74 -26.96 -5.10
N SER A 378 18.54 -26.44 -4.89
CA SER A 378 18.01 -26.15 -3.56
C SER A 378 17.86 -27.42 -2.71
N LEU A 379 17.26 -28.49 -3.25
CA LEU A 379 17.04 -29.75 -2.53
C LEU A 379 18.36 -30.42 -2.16
N VAL A 380 19.36 -30.41 -3.04
CA VAL A 380 20.67 -31.02 -2.77
C VAL A 380 21.47 -30.20 -1.76
N GLY A 381 21.48 -28.86 -1.90
CA GLY A 381 22.19 -27.98 -0.98
C GLY A 381 21.53 -27.92 0.41
N LEU A 382 20.21 -27.85 0.46
CA LEU A 382 19.48 -27.68 1.72
C LEU A 382 18.91 -29.00 2.27
N ARG A 383 19.51 -30.14 1.87
CA ARG A 383 19.01 -31.48 2.24
C ARG A 383 18.91 -31.73 3.75
N HIS A 384 19.81 -31.15 4.54
CA HIS A 384 19.86 -31.23 6.01
C HIS A 384 18.62 -30.63 6.71
N VAL A 385 17.84 -29.81 6.01
CA VAL A 385 16.61 -29.17 6.51
C VAL A 385 15.35 -29.86 5.96
N LEU A 386 15.50 -30.82 5.03
CA LEU A 386 14.35 -31.56 4.51
C LEU A 386 13.68 -32.38 5.62
N GLY A 387 12.39 -32.12 5.84
CA GLY A 387 11.61 -32.78 6.88
C GLY A 387 11.77 -32.17 8.28
N ALA A 388 12.48 -31.04 8.42
CA ALA A 388 12.54 -30.31 9.68
C ALA A 388 11.18 -29.69 10.03
N SER A 389 10.84 -29.70 11.32
CA SER A 389 9.63 -29.05 11.84
C SER A 389 9.79 -27.52 11.94
N SER A 390 11.01 -27.04 12.18
CA SER A 390 11.35 -25.61 12.24
C SER A 390 12.80 -25.38 11.78
N LEU A 391 13.18 -24.11 11.58
CA LEU A 391 14.55 -23.69 11.29
C LEU A 391 15.13 -22.99 12.51
N VAL A 392 16.36 -23.33 12.86
CA VAL A 392 17.10 -22.70 13.97
C VAL A 392 18.56 -22.51 13.56
N GLY A 393 19.19 -21.43 14.03
CA GLY A 393 20.63 -21.19 13.88
C GLY A 393 20.95 -19.91 13.09
N GLY A 394 22.12 -19.33 13.37
CA GLY A 394 22.45 -17.98 12.91
C GLY A 394 21.45 -16.96 13.46
N SER A 395 20.85 -16.13 12.61
CA SER A 395 19.79 -15.20 13.03
C SER A 395 18.37 -15.80 13.05
N LEU A 396 18.18 -17.09 12.71
CA LEU A 396 16.87 -17.75 12.75
C LEU A 396 16.54 -18.34 14.12
N LEU A 397 15.30 -18.11 14.53
CA LEU A 397 14.62 -18.72 15.67
C LEU A 397 13.34 -19.42 15.17
N PRO A 398 12.80 -20.40 15.92
CA PRO A 398 11.50 -20.96 15.60
C PRO A 398 10.43 -19.87 15.69
N ILE A 399 9.38 -19.97 14.89
CA ILE A 399 8.24 -19.06 14.91
C ILE A 399 7.22 -19.60 15.92
N SER A 400 6.47 -18.72 16.59
CA SER A 400 5.35 -19.12 17.45
C SER A 400 4.41 -20.10 16.73
N THR A 401 4.04 -21.17 17.43
CA THR A 401 3.25 -22.27 16.88
C THR A 401 1.76 -21.97 16.80
N ASN A 402 1.29 -20.90 17.45
CA ASN A 402 -0.10 -20.50 17.48
C ASN A 402 -0.25 -19.08 16.89
N ILE A 403 -1.17 -18.93 15.95
CA ILE A 403 -1.50 -17.66 15.30
C ILE A 403 -1.98 -16.60 16.28
N GLN A 404 -2.55 -17.00 17.41
CA GLN A 404 -2.96 -16.07 18.46
C GLN A 404 -1.75 -15.45 19.16
N ASP A 405 -0.67 -16.22 19.36
CA ASP A 405 0.58 -15.72 19.94
C ASP A 405 1.26 -14.73 18.97
N LEU A 406 1.29 -15.05 17.67
CA LEU A 406 1.73 -14.13 16.61
C LEU A 406 0.89 -12.85 16.57
N TRP A 407 -0.43 -12.98 16.65
CA TRP A 407 -1.34 -11.83 16.68
C TRP A 407 -1.06 -10.94 17.88
N ASN A 408 -0.79 -11.53 19.06
CA ASN A 408 -0.48 -10.78 20.26
C ASN A 408 0.86 -10.03 20.12
N ASN A 409 1.91 -10.68 19.60
CA ASN A 409 3.20 -10.04 19.37
C ASN A 409 3.11 -8.86 18.39
N VAL A 410 2.38 -9.04 17.28
CA VAL A 410 2.10 -7.96 16.31
C VAL A 410 1.27 -6.84 16.94
N ALA A 411 0.18 -7.19 17.63
CA ALA A 411 -0.83 -6.25 18.09
C ALA A 411 -0.53 -5.57 19.44
N SER A 412 0.47 -6.07 20.18
CA SER A 412 0.89 -5.55 21.46
C SER A 412 1.78 -4.31 21.30
N TRP A 413 1.79 -3.49 22.36
CA TRP A 413 2.70 -2.36 22.55
C TRP A 413 3.65 -2.62 23.74
N TRP A 414 3.67 -3.87 24.19
CA TRP A 414 4.56 -4.43 25.19
C TRP A 414 5.10 -5.73 24.60
N GLN A 415 6.41 -5.78 24.36
CA GLN A 415 7.05 -6.98 23.86
C GLN A 415 7.48 -7.85 25.04
N PRO A 416 7.10 -9.13 25.08
CA PRO A 416 7.43 -10.03 26.17
C PRO A 416 8.85 -10.59 26.02
N ASP A 417 9.82 -9.79 25.60
CA ASP A 417 11.22 -10.20 25.50
C ASP A 417 11.90 -10.05 26.87
N SER A 418 12.51 -11.10 27.41
CA SER A 418 13.09 -11.11 28.77
C SER A 418 12.08 -10.67 29.87
N LEU A 419 12.29 -9.53 30.53
CA LEU A 419 11.39 -8.94 31.54
C LEU A 419 10.36 -7.96 30.96
N GLY A 420 10.34 -7.85 29.63
CA GLY A 420 9.42 -7.06 28.83
C GLY A 420 9.90 -5.63 28.57
N VAL A 421 9.64 -5.13 27.36
CA VAL A 421 10.08 -3.81 26.89
C VAL A 421 8.89 -3.05 26.29
N PRO A 422 8.74 -1.74 26.56
CA PRO A 422 7.69 -0.91 25.96
C PRO A 422 7.99 -0.64 24.47
N ALA A 423 7.56 -1.56 23.61
CA ALA A 423 7.76 -1.51 22.16
C ALA A 423 6.53 -2.03 21.39
N ALA A 424 6.26 -1.43 20.24
CA ALA A 424 5.32 -1.96 19.25
C ALA A 424 5.87 -3.24 18.62
N GLY A 425 4.98 -4.08 18.07
CA GLY A 425 5.39 -5.28 17.32
C GLY A 425 6.28 -4.94 16.12
N ASP A 426 7.27 -5.79 15.86
CA ASP A 426 8.23 -5.55 14.79
C ASP A 426 7.54 -5.69 13.42
N PRO A 427 7.90 -4.84 12.43
CA PRO A 427 7.34 -4.91 11.07
C PRO A 427 7.36 -6.30 10.43
N PHE A 428 8.36 -7.12 10.80
CA PHE A 428 8.54 -8.48 10.28
C PHE A 428 7.52 -9.46 10.84
N ASP A 429 7.01 -9.24 12.04
CA ASP A 429 6.02 -10.13 12.67
C ASP A 429 4.70 -10.12 11.92
N ALA A 430 4.33 -8.98 11.33
CA ALA A 430 3.15 -8.88 10.47
C ALA A 430 3.28 -9.81 9.24
N LEU A 431 4.49 -9.99 8.70
CA LEU A 431 4.74 -10.95 7.62
C LEU A 431 4.60 -12.39 8.13
N LEU A 432 5.16 -12.71 9.30
CA LEU A 432 5.04 -14.03 9.93
C LEU A 432 3.57 -14.39 10.21
N LEU A 433 2.78 -13.44 10.70
CA LEU A 433 1.35 -13.58 10.89
C LEU A 433 0.62 -13.85 9.57
N THR A 434 0.94 -13.14 8.48
CA THR A 434 0.34 -13.43 7.17
C THR A 434 0.70 -14.83 6.65
N MET A 435 1.92 -15.27 6.92
CA MET A 435 2.39 -16.61 6.56
C MET A 435 1.67 -17.69 7.37
N ALA A 436 1.46 -17.48 8.67
CA ALA A 436 0.65 -18.34 9.53
C ALA A 436 -0.81 -18.43 9.05
N ALA A 437 -1.41 -17.28 8.70
CA ALA A 437 -2.78 -17.22 8.19
C ALA A 437 -2.95 -17.98 6.87
N ILE A 438 -1.98 -17.87 5.95
CA ILE A 438 -2.01 -18.56 4.65
C ILE A 438 -1.77 -20.06 4.80
N SER A 439 -0.89 -20.46 5.72
CA SER A 439 -0.53 -21.87 5.96
C SER A 439 -1.49 -22.59 6.91
N GLY A 440 -2.48 -21.89 7.47
CA GLY A 440 -3.44 -22.45 8.42
C GLY A 440 -2.80 -22.84 9.75
N ASP A 441 -2.07 -21.91 10.37
CA ASP A 441 -1.37 -22.05 11.65
C ASP A 441 -0.05 -22.85 11.62
N HIS A 442 0.50 -23.10 10.42
CA HIS A 442 1.74 -23.87 10.24
C HIS A 442 2.91 -22.98 9.78
N ALA A 443 3.16 -21.89 10.51
CA ALA A 443 4.15 -20.88 10.16
C ALA A 443 5.57 -21.46 10.01
N ASN A 444 6.00 -22.33 10.93
CA ASN A 444 7.33 -22.97 10.85
C ASN A 444 7.52 -23.80 9.57
N ILE A 445 6.53 -24.61 9.20
CA ILE A 445 6.56 -25.41 7.96
C ILE A 445 6.57 -24.50 6.73
N ALA A 446 5.81 -23.40 6.76
CA ALA A 446 5.82 -22.41 5.70
C ALA A 446 7.19 -21.73 5.56
N ALA A 447 7.88 -21.42 6.66
CA ALA A 447 9.24 -20.90 6.66
C ALA A 447 10.23 -21.92 6.07
N VAL A 448 10.18 -23.19 6.48
CA VAL A 448 10.98 -24.27 5.89
C VAL A 448 10.73 -24.39 4.38
N THR A 449 9.46 -24.34 3.97
CA THR A 449 9.06 -24.43 2.56
C THR A 449 9.57 -23.23 1.75
N LEU A 450 9.46 -22.01 2.28
CA LEU A 450 9.98 -20.80 1.67
C LEU A 450 11.49 -20.85 1.55
N TYR A 451 12.17 -21.32 2.59
CA TYR A 451 13.62 -21.48 2.64
C TYR A 451 14.12 -22.49 1.60
N LEU A 452 13.46 -23.65 1.47
CA LEU A 452 13.71 -24.63 0.41
C LEU A 452 13.33 -24.10 -0.99
N GLY A 453 12.34 -23.21 -1.07
CA GLY A 453 11.91 -22.57 -2.31
C GLY A 453 12.74 -21.34 -2.72
N ALA A 454 13.61 -20.82 -1.86
CA ALA A 454 14.23 -19.49 -2.01
C ALA A 454 15.03 -19.36 -3.32
N VAL A 455 15.87 -20.35 -3.63
CA VAL A 455 16.68 -20.41 -4.86
C VAL A 455 15.80 -20.38 -6.12
N MET A 456 14.70 -21.15 -6.10
CA MET A 456 13.76 -21.22 -7.21
C MET A 456 12.97 -19.91 -7.37
N LEU A 457 12.48 -19.35 -6.27
CA LEU A 457 11.73 -18.09 -6.26
C LEU A 457 12.60 -16.93 -6.74
N ALA A 458 13.86 -16.83 -6.29
CA ALA A 458 14.82 -15.84 -6.76
C ALA A 458 15.03 -15.96 -8.28
N GLY A 459 15.20 -17.18 -8.80
CA GLY A 459 15.28 -17.41 -10.24
C GLY A 459 14.03 -16.96 -10.99
N TRP A 460 12.84 -17.25 -10.47
CA TRP A 460 11.57 -16.87 -11.10
C TRP A 460 11.34 -15.36 -11.14
N THR A 461 11.62 -14.65 -10.04
CA THR A 461 11.46 -13.20 -9.99
C THR A 461 12.44 -12.50 -10.92
N ALA A 462 13.69 -12.97 -10.99
CA ALA A 462 14.68 -12.49 -11.95
C ALA A 462 14.32 -12.82 -13.41
N LEU A 463 13.77 -14.02 -13.68
CA LEU A 463 13.29 -14.39 -15.01
C LEU A 463 12.13 -13.48 -15.46
N TRP A 464 11.22 -13.16 -14.56
CA TRP A 464 10.14 -12.21 -14.83
C TRP A 464 10.69 -10.79 -15.10
N PHE A 465 11.56 -10.29 -14.23
CA PHE A 465 12.19 -8.97 -14.37
C PHE A 465 12.98 -8.83 -15.67
N SER A 466 13.73 -9.86 -16.05
CA SER A 466 14.57 -9.85 -17.26
C SER A 466 13.77 -9.60 -18.55
N ARG A 467 12.44 -9.81 -18.54
CA ARG A 467 11.54 -9.42 -19.64
C ARG A 467 11.51 -7.91 -19.85
N ALA A 468 11.72 -7.11 -18.81
CA ALA A 468 11.80 -5.65 -18.89
C ALA A 468 13.13 -5.21 -19.52
N VAL A 469 14.20 -5.98 -19.35
CA VAL A 469 15.55 -5.56 -19.75
C VAL A 469 15.99 -6.16 -21.09
N THR A 470 15.66 -7.42 -21.41
CA THR A 470 16.08 -8.07 -22.67
C THR A 470 14.92 -8.76 -23.40
N SER A 471 15.00 -8.80 -24.73
CA SER A 471 14.05 -9.52 -25.60
C SER A 471 14.40 -11.01 -25.76
N ARG A 472 15.62 -11.43 -25.45
CA ARG A 472 16.16 -12.75 -25.81
C ARG A 472 16.03 -13.77 -24.70
N ILE A 473 15.44 -14.91 -25.00
CA ILE A 473 15.12 -15.97 -24.03
C ILE A 473 16.39 -16.50 -23.32
N PHE A 474 17.48 -16.74 -24.05
CA PHE A 474 18.72 -17.24 -23.45
C PHE A 474 19.35 -16.26 -22.45
N ALA A 475 19.36 -14.96 -22.77
CA ALA A 475 19.85 -13.94 -21.85
C ALA A 475 18.99 -13.85 -20.59
N ARG A 476 17.66 -13.96 -20.73
CA ARG A 476 16.73 -14.03 -19.59
C ARG A 476 17.02 -15.22 -18.69
N PHE A 477 17.29 -16.39 -19.28
CA PHE A 477 17.65 -17.60 -18.56
C PHE A 477 18.97 -17.44 -17.77
N LEU A 478 20.02 -16.88 -18.40
CA LEU A 478 21.29 -16.63 -17.72
C LEU A 478 21.16 -15.62 -16.57
N VAL A 479 20.40 -14.55 -16.76
CA VAL A 479 20.11 -13.57 -15.69
C VAL A 479 19.40 -14.24 -14.51
N ALA A 480 18.38 -15.05 -14.79
CA ALA A 480 17.64 -15.76 -13.77
C ALA A 480 18.50 -16.75 -13.00
N LEU A 481 19.37 -17.47 -13.71
CA LEU A 481 20.25 -18.46 -13.10
C LEU A 481 21.35 -17.81 -12.26
N LEU A 482 21.99 -16.74 -12.76
CA LEU A 482 22.98 -15.96 -12.01
C LEU A 482 22.40 -15.40 -10.71
N TRP A 483 21.16 -14.91 -10.76
CA TRP A 483 20.46 -14.40 -9.58
C TRP A 483 20.12 -15.53 -8.59
N ALA A 484 19.66 -16.68 -9.08
CA ALA A 484 19.32 -17.82 -8.23
C ALA A 484 20.51 -18.40 -7.44
N VAL A 485 21.72 -18.31 -7.97
CA VAL A 485 22.95 -18.80 -7.30
C VAL A 485 23.83 -17.68 -6.77
N HIS A 486 23.29 -16.48 -6.60
CA HIS A 486 24.07 -15.31 -6.22
C HIS A 486 24.71 -15.47 -4.81
N PRO A 487 25.98 -15.09 -4.58
CA PRO A 487 26.66 -15.28 -3.30
C PRO A 487 25.91 -14.70 -2.09
N VAL A 488 25.27 -13.53 -2.24
CA VAL A 488 24.43 -12.95 -1.18
C VAL A 488 23.31 -13.90 -0.73
N LEU A 489 22.59 -14.54 -1.66
CA LEU A 489 21.52 -15.45 -1.30
C LEU A 489 22.06 -16.68 -0.57
N ILE A 490 23.22 -17.17 -1.00
CA ILE A 490 23.90 -18.31 -0.38
C ILE A 490 24.29 -18.00 1.06
N VAL A 491 24.86 -16.81 1.30
CA VAL A 491 25.24 -16.33 2.63
C VAL A 491 24.01 -16.11 3.51
N ALA A 492 22.96 -15.47 2.96
CA ALA A 492 21.74 -15.21 3.71
C ALA A 492 21.04 -16.51 4.13
N LEU A 493 21.04 -17.53 3.27
CA LEU A 493 20.59 -18.87 3.63
C LEU A 493 21.53 -19.47 4.69
N SER A 494 22.84 -19.54 4.44
CA SER A 494 23.79 -20.22 5.34
C SER A 494 23.81 -19.65 6.77
N GLN A 495 23.69 -18.32 6.92
CA GLN A 495 23.63 -17.60 8.20
C GLN A 495 22.22 -17.45 8.76
N GLY A 496 21.18 -17.95 8.07
CA GLY A 496 19.80 -17.85 8.54
C GLY A 496 19.32 -16.43 8.68
N ARG A 497 19.51 -15.58 7.66
CA ARG A 497 19.07 -14.18 7.62
C ARG A 497 17.76 -14.07 6.82
N PRO A 498 16.58 -14.29 7.43
CA PRO A 498 15.32 -14.40 6.70
C PRO A 498 14.96 -13.12 5.95
N GLY A 499 15.24 -11.96 6.56
CA GLY A 499 15.01 -10.66 5.94
C GLY A 499 15.83 -10.43 4.67
N ALA A 500 17.10 -10.85 4.67
CA ALA A 500 17.96 -10.74 3.49
C ALA A 500 17.54 -11.70 2.36
N VAL A 501 17.09 -12.92 2.69
CA VAL A 501 16.52 -13.86 1.72
C VAL A 501 15.28 -13.26 1.06
N LEU A 502 14.37 -12.71 1.87
CA LEU A 502 13.16 -12.06 1.38
C LEU A 502 13.46 -10.86 0.47
N ALA A 503 14.37 -9.97 0.90
CA ALA A 503 14.79 -8.83 0.10
C ALA A 503 15.38 -9.28 -1.25
N HIS A 504 16.25 -10.28 -1.26
CA HIS A 504 16.88 -10.80 -2.49
C HIS A 504 15.84 -11.39 -3.47
N ILE A 505 14.83 -12.12 -2.98
CA ILE A 505 13.75 -12.66 -3.81
C ILE A 505 12.90 -11.55 -4.42
N THR A 506 12.62 -10.49 -3.66
CA THR A 506 11.62 -9.46 -3.98
C THR A 506 12.18 -8.29 -4.80
N LEU A 507 13.49 -8.01 -4.71
CA LEU A 507 14.16 -6.93 -5.44
C LEU A 507 13.92 -6.93 -6.97
N PRO A 508 14.00 -8.08 -7.69
CA PRO A 508 13.67 -8.10 -9.13
C PRO A 508 12.21 -7.76 -9.42
N VAL A 509 11.28 -8.14 -8.53
CA VAL A 509 9.85 -7.80 -8.66
C VAL A 509 9.67 -6.29 -8.52
N LEU A 510 10.27 -5.69 -7.49
CA LEU A 510 10.25 -4.25 -7.27
C LEU A 510 10.81 -3.50 -8.49
N ALA A 511 11.99 -3.88 -8.98
CA ALA A 511 12.61 -3.25 -10.14
C ALA A 511 11.74 -3.36 -11.40
N GLY A 512 11.15 -4.53 -11.67
CA GLY A 512 10.29 -4.72 -12.84
C GLY A 512 8.98 -3.94 -12.78
N LEU A 513 8.37 -3.85 -11.59
CA LEU A 513 7.16 -3.06 -11.37
C LEU A 513 7.45 -1.55 -11.45
N LEU A 514 8.61 -1.09 -10.97
CA LEU A 514 9.06 0.29 -11.16
C LEU A 514 9.32 0.61 -12.64
N PHE A 515 9.92 -0.29 -13.40
CA PHE A 515 10.13 -0.13 -14.85
C PHE A 515 8.79 -0.03 -15.60
N GLN A 516 7.80 -0.83 -15.19
CA GLN A 516 6.45 -0.79 -15.74
C GLN A 516 5.70 0.50 -15.34
N ALA A 517 5.82 0.93 -14.09
CA ALA A 517 5.22 2.15 -13.57
C ALA A 517 5.76 3.42 -14.25
N LEU A 518 7.06 3.44 -14.57
CA LEU A 518 7.76 4.51 -15.29
C LEU A 518 7.50 4.49 -16.81
N GLY A 519 7.00 3.38 -17.35
CA GLY A 519 6.69 3.23 -18.77
C GLY A 519 7.94 3.19 -19.66
N ILE A 520 9.05 2.64 -19.15
CA ILE A 520 10.35 2.58 -19.86
C ILE A 520 10.28 1.76 -21.18
N LYS A 521 9.21 0.98 -21.40
CA LYS A 521 9.04 0.11 -22.58
C LYS A 521 7.90 0.45 -23.55
N ASP A 522 6.97 1.35 -23.20
CA ASP A 522 5.78 1.63 -24.02
C ASP A 522 5.72 3.10 -24.42
N SER A 523 6.38 3.46 -25.52
CA SER A 523 6.39 4.83 -26.04
C SER A 523 5.20 5.18 -26.96
N GLN A 524 4.25 4.27 -27.23
CA GLN A 524 3.19 4.52 -28.24
C GLN A 524 1.77 3.98 -27.90
N LYS A 525 1.50 3.42 -26.70
CA LYS A 525 0.20 2.82 -26.33
C LYS A 525 -0.43 3.45 -25.08
N VAL A 526 -0.58 4.78 -25.08
CA VAL A 526 -0.78 5.61 -23.88
C VAL A 526 -2.17 5.48 -23.24
N GLU A 527 -3.25 5.27 -24.00
CA GLU A 527 -4.61 5.28 -23.44
C GLU A 527 -5.06 3.94 -22.83
N ARG A 528 -4.62 2.79 -23.36
CA ARG A 528 -5.12 1.44 -22.96
C ARG A 528 -4.59 0.89 -21.62
N HIS A 529 -3.68 1.58 -20.93
CA HIS A 529 -2.94 1.03 -19.79
C HIS A 529 -3.02 1.82 -18.47
N LYS A 530 -3.96 2.77 -18.29
CA LYS A 530 -4.07 3.52 -17.00
C LYS A 530 -4.25 2.56 -15.80
N GLY A 531 -5.16 1.59 -15.89
CA GLY A 531 -5.35 0.59 -14.82
C GLY A 531 -4.14 -0.33 -14.60
N ALA A 532 -3.42 -0.73 -15.66
CA ALA A 532 -2.20 -1.53 -15.54
C ALA A 532 -1.03 -0.75 -14.91
N ARG A 533 -0.94 0.56 -15.18
CA ARG A 533 0.04 1.46 -14.53
C ARG A 533 -0.29 1.68 -13.06
N VAL A 534 -1.57 1.83 -12.70
CA VAL A 534 -1.99 1.93 -11.29
C VAL A 534 -1.70 0.62 -10.55
N ALA A 535 -2.02 -0.53 -11.15
CA ALA A 535 -1.71 -1.83 -10.55
C ALA A 535 -0.21 -2.08 -10.39
N SER A 536 0.62 -1.71 -11.37
CA SER A 536 2.08 -1.82 -11.24
C SER A 536 2.68 -0.87 -10.21
N ARG A 537 2.14 0.35 -10.07
CA ARG A 537 2.54 1.27 -8.98
C ARG A 537 2.18 0.72 -7.61
N ALA A 538 0.95 0.24 -7.44
CA ALA A 538 0.51 -0.37 -6.19
C ALA A 538 1.30 -1.66 -5.88
N GLY A 539 1.57 -2.48 -6.89
CA GLY A 539 2.44 -3.65 -6.75
C GLY A 539 3.87 -3.28 -6.39
N ALA A 540 4.45 -2.23 -7.00
CA ALA A 540 5.77 -1.72 -6.64
C ALA A 540 5.80 -1.24 -5.19
N ALA A 541 4.72 -0.59 -4.73
CA ALA A 541 4.58 -0.13 -3.35
C ALA A 541 4.55 -1.31 -2.34
N LEU A 542 3.84 -2.39 -2.65
CA LEU A 542 3.84 -3.61 -1.83
C LEU A 542 5.19 -4.32 -1.86
N ALA A 543 5.82 -4.44 -3.03
CA ALA A 543 7.15 -5.03 -3.14
C ALA A 543 8.19 -4.21 -2.37
N MET A 544 8.07 -2.88 -2.36
CA MET A 544 8.91 -1.98 -1.56
C MET A 544 8.69 -2.19 -0.06
N ALA A 545 7.45 -2.33 0.40
CA ALA A 545 7.16 -2.66 1.80
C ALA A 545 7.73 -4.02 2.20
N LEU A 546 7.64 -5.03 1.33
CA LEU A 546 8.17 -6.36 1.60
C LEU A 546 9.71 -6.37 1.67
N VAL A 547 10.39 -5.63 0.78
CA VAL A 547 11.84 -5.38 0.88
C VAL A 547 12.18 -4.65 2.17
N ALA A 548 11.37 -3.66 2.56
CA ALA A 548 11.64 -2.85 3.73
C ALA A 548 11.52 -3.61 5.04
N VAL A 549 10.50 -4.46 5.15
CA VAL A 549 10.30 -5.36 6.28
C VAL A 549 11.45 -6.36 6.40
N GLY A 550 12.00 -6.85 5.28
CA GLY A 550 13.14 -7.76 5.29
C GLY A 550 14.51 -7.09 5.46
N SER A 551 14.68 -5.86 4.99
CA SER A 551 15.94 -5.10 5.11
C SER A 551 15.61 -3.61 5.18
N PRO A 552 15.47 -3.05 6.40
CA PRO A 552 15.14 -1.65 6.58
C PRO A 552 16.17 -0.71 5.95
N VAL A 553 17.46 -1.06 5.99
CA VAL A 553 18.54 -0.28 5.34
C VAL A 553 18.31 -0.16 3.83
N THR A 554 17.88 -1.25 3.19
CA THR A 554 17.53 -1.23 1.76
C THR A 554 16.29 -0.39 1.52
N ALA A 555 15.32 -0.37 2.45
CA ALA A 555 14.16 0.51 2.37
C ALA A 555 14.57 1.98 2.30
N VAL A 556 15.38 2.43 3.26
CA VAL A 556 15.86 3.81 3.36
C VAL A 556 16.57 4.19 2.06
N PHE A 557 17.42 3.30 1.54
CA PHE A 557 18.07 3.47 0.26
C PHE A 557 17.08 3.66 -0.90
N VAL A 558 16.13 2.75 -1.10
CA VAL A 558 15.20 2.82 -2.24
C VAL A 558 14.30 4.06 -2.12
N VAL A 559 13.83 4.39 -0.91
CA VAL A 559 13.06 5.61 -0.65
C VAL A 559 13.87 6.84 -1.03
N ALA A 560 15.13 6.94 -0.60
CA ALA A 560 16.01 8.04 -0.95
C ALA A 560 16.23 8.16 -2.47
N VAL A 561 16.51 7.04 -3.16
CA VAL A 561 16.68 7.02 -4.62
C VAL A 561 15.43 7.49 -5.36
N VAL A 562 14.25 7.02 -4.96
CA VAL A 562 12.97 7.41 -5.57
C VAL A 562 12.71 8.91 -5.36
N HIS A 563 12.99 9.44 -4.15
CA HIS A 563 12.84 10.86 -3.85
C HIS A 563 13.84 11.73 -4.61
N VAL A 564 15.12 11.36 -4.62
CA VAL A 564 16.16 12.08 -5.36
C VAL A 564 15.86 12.08 -6.86
N ALA A 565 15.45 10.94 -7.43
CA ALA A 565 15.01 10.88 -8.83
C ALA A 565 13.82 11.80 -9.09
N ALA A 566 12.88 11.90 -8.14
CA ALA A 566 11.75 12.79 -8.25
C ALA A 566 12.14 14.28 -8.19
N VAL A 567 13.07 14.63 -7.30
CA VAL A 567 13.61 15.99 -7.15
C VAL A 567 14.42 16.38 -8.38
N ILE A 568 15.32 15.53 -8.88
CA ILE A 568 16.11 15.79 -10.10
C ILE A 568 15.20 16.04 -11.30
N ALA A 569 14.13 15.24 -11.44
CA ALA A 569 13.14 15.44 -12.49
C ALA A 569 12.43 16.79 -12.35
N ALA A 570 12.06 17.21 -11.13
CA ALA A 570 11.46 18.52 -10.88
C ALA A 570 12.41 19.69 -11.16
N VAL A 571 13.69 19.58 -10.74
CA VAL A 571 14.72 20.62 -10.90
C VAL A 571 15.14 20.79 -12.36
N SER A 572 15.31 19.70 -13.11
CA SER A 572 15.65 19.75 -14.55
C SER A 572 14.58 20.47 -15.37
N ILE A 573 13.34 20.48 -14.90
CA ILE A 573 12.22 21.20 -15.53
C ILE A 573 12.24 22.69 -15.16
N ALA A 574 12.51 23.02 -13.89
CA ALA A 574 12.64 24.41 -13.44
C ALA A 574 13.79 25.15 -14.16
N PHE A 575 14.93 24.49 -14.36
CA PHE A 575 16.07 25.06 -15.09
C PHE A 575 15.91 24.98 -16.62
N GLY A 576 15.23 23.96 -17.14
CA GLY A 576 14.88 23.85 -18.57
C GLY A 576 13.95 24.99 -19.03
N ALA A 577 13.00 25.39 -18.19
CA ALA A 577 12.12 26.53 -18.45
C ALA A 577 12.87 27.88 -18.45
N GLY A 578 13.96 28.01 -17.69
CA GLY A 578 14.77 29.24 -17.62
C GLY A 578 15.79 29.43 -18.75
N SER A 579 16.14 28.36 -19.48
CA SER A 579 17.19 28.41 -20.53
C SER A 579 16.65 28.57 -21.96
N ALA A 580 15.34 28.47 -22.17
CA ALA A 580 14.71 28.74 -23.46
C ALA A 580 14.54 30.24 -23.79
N GLY A 581 14.97 31.13 -22.88
CA GLY A 581 14.98 32.58 -23.05
C GLY A 581 16.28 33.16 -23.60
N SER A 582 17.04 32.45 -24.45
CA SER A 582 18.14 33.07 -25.21
C SER A 582 18.64 32.18 -26.34
N SER A 583 17.92 32.14 -27.46
CA SER A 583 18.55 32.00 -28.79
C SER A 583 17.55 32.33 -29.90
N SER A 584 18.00 33.24 -30.75
CA SER A 584 17.28 33.90 -31.81
C SER A 584 16.94 32.97 -32.99
N LYS A 585 15.68 33.00 -33.43
CA LYS A 585 15.35 33.00 -34.86
C LYS A 585 13.93 33.51 -35.10
N LYS A 586 13.85 34.75 -35.61
CA LYS A 586 12.69 35.30 -36.31
C LYS A 586 12.44 34.46 -37.57
N LEU A 587 11.21 33.98 -37.78
CA LEU A 587 10.53 34.06 -39.08
C LEU A 587 9.03 33.68 -38.94
N ASN A 588 8.18 34.67 -39.25
CA ASN A 588 6.79 34.63 -39.71
C ASN A 588 5.73 33.73 -39.03
N GLY A 589 4.81 34.40 -38.31
CA GLY A 589 3.37 34.33 -38.59
C GLY A 589 2.60 33.09 -38.13
N ASP A 590 2.34 32.96 -36.83
CA ASP A 590 1.01 32.67 -36.29
C ASP A 590 1.02 32.88 -34.76
N ALA A 591 0.21 33.80 -34.26
CA ALA A 591 0.15 34.11 -32.83
C ALA A 591 -0.89 33.21 -32.16
N SER A 592 -0.52 31.96 -31.88
CA SER A 592 -1.25 31.09 -30.95
C SER A 592 -0.42 30.85 -29.69
N THR A 593 -1.12 30.88 -28.56
CA THR A 593 -0.68 30.86 -27.17
C THR A 593 0.46 29.88 -26.83
N PRO A 594 1.38 30.23 -25.91
CA PRO A 594 2.37 29.29 -25.40
C PRO A 594 1.66 28.19 -24.60
N ARG A 595 1.50 27.01 -25.23
CA ARG A 595 1.03 25.77 -24.62
C ARG A 595 1.94 25.37 -23.44
N ASN A 596 1.51 25.68 -22.21
CA ASN A 596 2.07 25.07 -20.99
C ASN A 596 1.65 23.59 -20.90
N HIS A 597 2.25 22.73 -21.74
CA HIS A 597 2.19 21.29 -21.52
C HIS A 597 3.04 20.96 -20.31
N GLU A 598 2.41 20.66 -19.17
CA GLU A 598 3.08 20.06 -18.04
C GLU A 598 3.87 18.84 -18.54
N PRO A 599 5.21 18.79 -18.40
CA PRO A 599 6.02 17.72 -18.97
C PRO A 599 5.49 16.35 -18.56
N SER A 600 5.34 15.42 -19.51
CA SER A 600 4.84 14.05 -19.25
C SER A 600 5.63 13.30 -18.16
N VAL A 601 6.84 13.76 -17.85
CA VAL A 601 7.72 13.29 -16.77
C VAL A 601 7.17 13.67 -15.38
N LEU A 602 6.61 14.87 -15.17
CA LEU A 602 6.01 15.30 -13.90
C LEU A 602 4.82 14.42 -13.50
N LYS A 603 3.93 14.11 -14.44
CA LYS A 603 2.79 13.20 -14.23
C LYS A 603 3.26 11.75 -13.93
N LYS A 604 4.42 11.33 -14.44
CA LYS A 604 5.02 10.01 -14.16
C LYS A 604 5.70 9.94 -12.79
N VAL A 605 6.41 11.00 -12.41
CA VAL A 605 7.18 11.11 -11.17
C VAL A 605 6.29 11.36 -9.94
N ARG A 606 5.32 12.27 -10.03
CA ARG A 606 4.32 12.48 -8.95
C ARG A 606 3.56 11.20 -8.61
N ALA A 607 3.40 10.31 -9.59
CA ALA A 607 2.73 9.05 -9.38
C ALA A 607 3.55 8.00 -8.63
N LEU A 608 4.87 8.21 -8.46
CA LEU A 608 5.74 7.35 -7.64
C LEU A 608 5.80 7.78 -6.17
N TRP A 609 5.29 8.97 -5.81
CA TRP A 609 5.22 9.43 -4.41
C TRP A 609 4.37 8.54 -3.50
N TRP A 610 3.47 7.74 -4.09
CA TRP A 610 2.64 6.79 -3.36
C TRP A 610 3.34 5.43 -3.13
N THR A 611 4.47 5.18 -3.78
CA THR A 611 5.25 3.94 -3.64
C THR A 611 5.75 3.71 -2.21
N PRO A 612 6.29 4.70 -1.47
CA PRO A 612 6.71 4.49 -0.08
C PRO A 612 5.56 4.37 0.91
N LEU A 613 4.30 4.64 0.53
CA LEU A 613 3.19 4.72 1.47
C LEU A 613 2.96 3.42 2.26
N PRO A 614 2.92 2.21 1.64
CA PRO A 614 2.81 0.96 2.39
C PRO A 614 3.99 0.73 3.34
N THR A 615 5.21 1.09 2.93
CA THR A 615 6.39 1.01 3.80
C THR A 615 6.21 1.90 5.03
N LEU A 616 5.80 3.16 4.85
CA LEU A 616 5.54 4.08 5.96
C LEU A 616 4.43 3.56 6.90
N VAL A 617 3.43 2.89 6.36
CA VAL A 617 2.33 2.32 7.14
C VAL A 617 2.77 1.13 7.97
N VAL A 618 3.55 0.22 7.42
CA VAL A 618 4.03 -0.96 8.16
C VAL A 618 4.98 -0.55 9.29
N PHE A 619 5.77 0.51 9.10
CA PHE A 619 6.65 1.09 10.12
C PHE A 619 5.97 2.16 10.99
N ALA A 620 4.67 2.44 10.78
CA ALA A 620 3.95 3.45 11.56
C ALA A 620 3.90 3.18 13.07
N PRO A 621 3.76 1.93 13.55
CA PRO A 621 3.80 1.65 14.99
C PRO A 621 5.11 2.12 15.65
N LEU A 622 6.26 1.82 15.03
CA LEU A 622 7.59 2.26 15.49
C LEU A 622 7.71 3.78 15.52
N VAL A 623 7.28 4.46 14.45
CA VAL A 623 7.32 5.92 14.39
C VAL A 623 6.47 6.54 15.51
N VAL A 624 5.26 6.01 15.73
CA VAL A 624 4.38 6.48 16.79
C VAL A 624 4.96 6.20 18.17
N GLN A 625 5.58 5.03 18.39
CA GLN A 625 6.32 4.69 19.60
C GLN A 625 7.42 5.73 19.90
N TRP A 626 8.28 6.05 18.93
CA TRP A 626 9.33 7.05 19.14
C TRP A 626 8.78 8.43 19.46
N PHE A 627 7.69 8.84 18.80
CA PHE A 627 7.04 10.11 19.15
C PHE A 627 6.45 10.09 20.57
N THR A 628 5.85 8.96 21.01
CA THR A 628 5.35 8.85 22.38
C THR A 628 6.49 8.85 23.41
N GLN A 629 7.59 8.16 23.13
CA GLN A 629 8.78 8.15 23.99
C GLN A 629 9.43 9.54 24.04
N ARG A 630 9.57 10.23 22.91
CA ARG A 630 10.09 11.61 22.87
C ARG A 630 9.22 12.63 23.61
N VAL A 631 7.91 12.40 23.69
CA VAL A 631 6.99 13.25 24.46
C VAL A 631 7.10 12.94 25.96
N ALA A 632 7.39 11.68 26.33
CA ALA A 632 7.56 11.26 27.71
C ALA A 632 8.95 11.62 28.28
N ASP A 633 9.98 11.59 27.45
CA ASP A 633 11.38 11.86 27.80
C ASP A 633 11.96 12.95 26.88
N GLU A 634 12.35 14.08 27.47
CA GLU A 634 12.94 15.19 26.74
C GLU A 634 14.34 14.89 26.18
N ASP A 635 15.06 13.98 26.83
CA ASP A 635 16.43 13.57 26.50
C ASP A 635 16.48 12.36 25.55
N PHE A 636 15.33 11.97 24.97
CA PHE A 636 15.21 10.86 24.03
C PHE A 636 16.28 10.89 22.93
N ALA A 637 17.11 9.84 22.91
CA ALA A 637 18.19 9.69 21.97
C ALA A 637 17.70 9.16 20.62
N TRP A 638 17.61 10.04 19.61
CA TRP A 638 17.27 9.63 18.24
C TRP A 638 18.21 8.55 17.67
N SER A 639 19.44 8.42 18.20
CA SER A 639 20.33 7.32 17.83
C SER A 639 19.71 5.96 18.13
N GLN A 640 19.01 5.77 19.24
CA GLN A 640 18.32 4.51 19.57
C GLN A 640 17.20 4.19 18.57
N ALA A 641 16.37 5.18 18.23
CA ALA A 641 15.32 5.02 17.20
C ALA A 641 15.89 4.60 15.84
N PHE A 642 17.02 5.20 15.43
CA PHE A 642 17.68 4.82 14.18
C PHE A 642 18.32 3.43 14.25
N ARG A 643 18.83 2.99 15.41
CA ARG A 643 19.35 1.62 15.59
C ARG A 643 18.23 0.59 15.46
N GLU A 644 17.12 0.82 16.15
CA GLU A 644 15.91 -0.02 16.07
C GLU A 644 15.40 -0.09 14.61
N LEU A 645 15.38 1.03 13.90
CA LEU A 645 14.98 1.06 12.49
C LEU A 645 15.93 0.26 11.59
N LEU A 646 17.24 0.29 11.81
CA LEU A 646 18.24 -0.29 10.91
C LEU A 646 18.57 -1.75 11.23
N LEU A 647 18.08 -2.29 12.34
CA LEU A 647 18.29 -3.67 12.73
C LEU A 647 17.62 -4.62 11.73
N ASP A 648 18.33 -5.69 11.34
CA ASP A 648 17.75 -6.73 10.49
C ASP A 648 16.84 -7.64 11.31
N PRO A 649 15.77 -8.19 10.72
CA PRO A 649 14.85 -9.07 11.43
C PRO A 649 15.54 -10.40 11.79
N GLY A 650 15.32 -10.85 13.02
CA GLY A 650 15.96 -12.02 13.61
C GLY A 650 16.90 -11.68 14.76
N ALA A 651 17.53 -12.70 15.33
CA ALA A 651 18.53 -12.49 16.36
C ALA A 651 19.75 -11.74 15.78
N PRO A 652 20.25 -10.67 16.43
CA PRO A 652 21.44 -9.98 15.98
C PRO A 652 22.62 -10.93 15.85
N GLN A 653 23.34 -10.84 14.73
CA GLN A 653 24.48 -11.71 14.45
C GLN A 653 25.63 -10.87 13.91
N ALA A 654 26.76 -10.88 14.61
CA ALA A 654 27.98 -10.21 14.19
C ALA A 654 28.55 -10.86 12.91
N PHE A 655 29.18 -10.05 12.06
CA PHE A 655 29.85 -10.50 10.84
C PHE A 655 30.89 -9.49 10.38
N ASP A 656 31.87 -9.94 9.60
CA ASP A 656 32.87 -9.08 8.99
C ASP A 656 32.41 -8.60 7.59
N PRO A 657 32.09 -7.30 7.41
CA PRO A 657 31.62 -6.80 6.13
C PRO A 657 32.74 -6.80 5.09
N ALA A 658 32.43 -7.30 3.89
CA ALA A 658 33.39 -7.32 2.79
C ALA A 658 33.90 -5.90 2.45
N PRO A 659 35.20 -5.73 2.11
CA PRO A 659 35.68 -4.48 1.54
C PRO A 659 34.94 -4.17 0.22
N LEU A 660 34.81 -2.88 -0.12
CA LEU A 660 33.95 -2.42 -1.22
C LEU A 660 34.23 -3.09 -2.56
N TRP A 661 35.49 -3.45 -2.85
CA TRP A 661 35.84 -4.12 -4.10
C TRP A 661 35.34 -5.58 -4.15
N GLN A 662 35.26 -6.29 -3.02
CA GLN A 662 34.64 -7.62 -2.93
C GLN A 662 33.11 -7.52 -3.05
N GLN A 663 32.51 -6.48 -2.48
CA GLN A 663 31.08 -6.19 -2.65
C GLN A 663 30.71 -5.94 -4.11
N VAL A 664 31.56 -5.23 -4.88
CA VAL A 664 31.38 -5.05 -6.33
C VAL A 664 31.41 -6.37 -7.10
N LEU A 665 32.12 -7.38 -6.60
CA LEU A 665 32.13 -8.74 -7.16
C LEU A 665 30.92 -9.59 -6.70
N GLY A 666 30.06 -9.06 -5.82
CA GLY A 666 28.83 -9.71 -5.36
C GLY A 666 28.92 -10.39 -4.00
N PHE A 667 30.02 -10.21 -3.25
CA PHE A 667 30.25 -10.86 -1.95
C PHE A 667 29.97 -9.90 -0.78
N PRO A 668 29.08 -10.26 0.17
CA PRO A 668 28.75 -9.41 1.30
C PRO A 668 29.71 -9.55 2.49
N LEU A 669 30.36 -10.71 2.65
CA LEU A 669 31.28 -11.01 3.76
C LEU A 669 32.74 -10.93 3.32
N GLU A 670 33.62 -10.54 4.23
CA GLU A 670 35.06 -10.53 3.98
C GLU A 670 35.58 -11.94 3.67
N LEU A 671 36.21 -12.08 2.50
CA LEU A 671 36.84 -13.33 2.09
C LEU A 671 38.27 -13.39 2.63
N SER A 672 38.61 -14.48 3.33
CA SER A 672 39.98 -14.71 3.80
C SER A 672 40.97 -14.78 2.64
N GLN A 673 42.11 -14.11 2.78
CA GLN A 673 43.15 -14.09 1.75
C GLN A 673 43.91 -15.43 1.63
N GLN A 674 43.88 -16.23 2.68
CA GLN A 674 44.64 -17.49 2.76
C GLN A 674 43.77 -18.72 2.52
N ALA A 675 42.44 -18.57 2.49
CA ALA A 675 41.51 -19.67 2.32
C ALA A 675 41.49 -20.21 0.89
N THR A 676 41.31 -21.52 0.75
CA THR A 676 41.19 -22.18 -0.55
C THR A 676 39.97 -23.10 -0.58
N LEU A 677 39.28 -23.17 -1.71
CA LEU A 677 38.23 -24.15 -1.93
C LEU A 677 38.65 -25.06 -3.08
N LEU A 678 38.70 -26.37 -2.84
CA LEU A 678 39.18 -27.37 -3.81
C LEU A 678 40.59 -27.03 -4.35
N GLY A 679 41.46 -26.45 -3.51
CA GLY A 679 42.81 -26.03 -3.88
C GLY A 679 42.90 -24.74 -4.71
N VAL A 680 41.78 -24.05 -4.95
CA VAL A 680 41.74 -22.75 -5.63
C VAL A 680 41.55 -21.63 -4.59
N PRO A 681 42.35 -20.55 -4.62
CA PRO A 681 42.15 -19.42 -3.72
C PRO A 681 40.74 -18.83 -3.86
N VAL A 682 40.09 -18.59 -2.72
CA VAL A 682 38.71 -18.07 -2.67
C VAL A 682 38.56 -16.74 -3.43
N LEU A 683 39.58 -15.90 -3.37
CA LEU A 683 39.68 -14.65 -4.13
C LEU A 683 39.59 -14.84 -5.66
N VAL A 684 40.21 -15.90 -6.18
CA VAL A 684 40.15 -16.23 -7.61
C VAL A 684 38.74 -16.66 -7.99
N ILE A 685 38.08 -17.43 -7.13
CA ILE A 685 36.67 -17.83 -7.32
C ILE A 685 35.76 -16.60 -7.36
N ALA A 686 35.98 -15.64 -6.44
CA ALA A 686 35.24 -14.39 -6.43
C ALA A 686 35.41 -13.57 -7.72
N LEU A 687 36.63 -13.51 -8.26
CA LEU A 687 36.90 -12.86 -9.55
C LEU A 687 36.19 -13.56 -10.72
N VAL A 688 36.18 -14.90 -10.76
CA VAL A 688 35.48 -15.67 -11.80
C VAL A 688 33.98 -15.44 -11.76
N ILE A 689 33.40 -15.27 -10.57
CA ILE A 689 31.97 -15.02 -10.38
C ILE A 689 31.60 -13.57 -10.74
N GLY A 690 32.31 -12.58 -10.17
CA GLY A 690 31.91 -11.17 -10.26
C GLY A 690 32.49 -10.39 -11.45
N ALA A 691 33.73 -10.66 -11.86
CA ALA A 691 34.43 -9.82 -12.84
C ALA A 691 33.78 -9.84 -14.24
N PRO A 692 33.28 -10.97 -14.77
CA PRO A 692 32.51 -10.99 -16.01
C PRO A 692 31.32 -10.03 -16.04
N LEU A 693 30.53 -10.02 -14.97
CA LEU A 693 29.36 -9.15 -14.85
C LEU A 693 29.79 -7.68 -14.81
N LEU A 694 30.82 -7.37 -14.01
CA LEU A 694 31.34 -6.01 -13.90
C LEU A 694 31.87 -5.48 -15.24
N LEU A 695 32.71 -6.27 -15.92
CA LEU A 695 33.30 -5.89 -17.21
C LEU A 695 32.23 -5.65 -18.28
N THR A 696 31.19 -6.49 -18.30
CA THR A 696 30.06 -6.34 -19.25
C THR A 696 29.17 -5.14 -18.92
N ALA A 697 28.94 -4.84 -17.64
CA ALA A 697 28.22 -3.65 -17.19
C ALA A 697 29.00 -2.36 -17.53
N VAL A 698 30.32 -2.34 -17.32
CA VAL A 698 31.18 -1.21 -17.68
C VAL A 698 31.19 -0.98 -19.19
N ALA A 699 31.30 -2.06 -19.99
CA ALA A 699 31.22 -1.96 -21.44
C ALA A 699 29.87 -1.36 -21.92
N ALA A 700 28.77 -1.65 -21.21
CA ALA A 700 27.45 -1.13 -21.53
C ALA A 700 27.33 0.41 -21.40
N LEU A 701 28.17 1.05 -20.57
CA LEU A 701 28.17 2.51 -20.38
C LEU A 701 28.55 3.30 -21.64
N PHE A 702 29.30 2.66 -22.55
CA PHE A 702 29.81 3.26 -23.78
C PHE A 702 28.88 3.08 -24.99
N VAL A 703 27.72 2.44 -24.82
CA VAL A 703 26.73 2.23 -25.89
C VAL A 703 25.96 3.53 -26.19
N GLN A 704 26.08 4.08 -27.41
CA GLN A 704 25.58 5.41 -27.80
C GLN A 704 24.06 5.51 -28.12
N LYS A 705 23.18 4.70 -27.50
CA LYS A 705 21.70 4.73 -27.76
C LYS A 705 20.89 4.76 -26.46
N LEU A 706 19.55 4.72 -26.55
CA LEU A 706 18.60 4.69 -25.42
C LEU A 706 18.98 3.68 -24.31
N GLY A 707 19.58 2.54 -24.69
CA GLY A 707 20.11 1.53 -23.75
C GLY A 707 21.27 2.02 -22.88
N GLY A 708 22.09 2.95 -23.37
CA GLY A 708 23.22 3.54 -22.63
C GLY A 708 22.77 4.40 -21.45
N ASN A 709 21.64 5.10 -21.55
CA ASN A 709 21.09 5.86 -20.41
C ASN A 709 20.57 4.92 -19.31
N ILE A 710 19.89 3.84 -19.69
CA ILE A 710 19.45 2.80 -18.75
C ILE A 710 20.68 2.20 -18.04
N ALA A 711 21.75 1.89 -18.77
CA ALA A 711 22.99 1.37 -18.19
C ALA A 711 23.62 2.37 -17.20
N ARG A 712 23.73 3.66 -17.57
CA ARG A 712 24.31 4.71 -16.71
C ARG A 712 23.51 4.92 -15.42
N TYR A 713 22.19 5.02 -15.51
CA TYR A 713 21.36 5.17 -14.32
C TYR A 713 21.39 3.92 -13.44
N SER A 714 21.43 2.73 -14.03
CA SER A 714 21.54 1.48 -13.27
C SER A 714 22.87 1.43 -12.52
N VAL A 715 24.00 1.73 -13.17
CA VAL A 715 25.31 1.79 -12.51
C VAL A 715 25.35 2.87 -11.42
N LEU A 716 24.74 4.04 -11.64
CA LEU A 716 24.64 5.07 -10.60
C LEU A 716 23.87 4.56 -9.37
N VAL A 717 22.74 3.88 -9.55
CA VAL A 717 22.00 3.25 -8.45
C VAL A 717 22.88 2.22 -7.74
N GLY A 718 23.64 1.41 -8.47
CA GLY A 718 24.59 0.47 -7.88
C GLY A 718 25.69 1.15 -7.05
N LEU A 719 26.29 2.23 -7.55
CA LEU A 719 27.30 2.99 -6.81
C LEU A 719 26.74 3.65 -5.56
N LEU A 720 25.50 4.16 -5.62
CA LEU A 720 24.82 4.69 -4.44
C LEU A 720 24.55 3.59 -3.41
N ALA A 721 24.18 2.37 -3.84
CA ALA A 721 24.00 1.23 -2.94
C ALA A 721 25.31 0.83 -2.26
N LEU A 722 26.42 0.84 -3.02
CA LEU A 722 27.77 0.60 -2.48
C LEU A 722 28.19 1.67 -1.47
N ALA A 723 27.92 2.95 -1.75
CA ALA A 723 28.17 4.04 -0.81
C ALA A 723 27.32 3.92 0.46
N CYS A 724 26.04 3.55 0.31
CA CYS A 724 25.15 3.28 1.44
C CYS A 724 25.65 2.11 2.29
N SER A 725 26.20 1.06 1.67
CA SER A 725 26.83 -0.05 2.41
C SER A 725 28.08 0.39 3.16
N ALA A 726 28.90 1.26 2.57
CA ALA A 726 30.09 1.81 3.22
C ALA A 726 29.71 2.62 4.48
N VAL A 727 28.64 3.41 4.39
CA VAL A 727 28.11 4.19 5.53
C VAL A 727 27.48 3.26 6.57
N GLY A 728 26.72 2.24 6.15
CA GLY A 728 26.10 1.27 7.05
C GLY A 728 27.12 0.53 7.92
N ALA A 729 28.30 0.21 7.37
CA ALA A 729 29.39 -0.41 8.13
C ALA A 729 29.97 0.48 9.24
N LEU A 730 29.67 1.78 9.27
CA LEU A 730 30.05 2.70 10.34
C LEU A 730 28.99 2.78 11.46
N VAL A 731 27.80 2.20 11.25
CA VAL A 731 26.67 2.31 12.17
C VAL A 731 26.56 1.05 13.00
N THR A 732 26.65 1.20 14.32
CA THR A 732 26.42 0.09 15.27
C THR A 732 24.95 0.05 15.67
N VAL A 733 24.32 -1.12 15.54
CA VAL A 733 22.88 -1.32 15.79
C VAL A 733 22.55 -2.23 16.97
N ALA A 734 23.40 -3.21 17.28
CA ALA A 734 23.20 -4.13 18.40
C ALA A 734 24.52 -4.74 18.89
N LEU A 735 24.43 -5.59 19.92
CA LEU A 735 25.53 -6.42 20.41
C LEU A 735 25.19 -7.91 20.25
N ASP A 736 26.17 -8.70 19.82
CA ASP A 736 26.12 -10.16 19.77
C ASP A 736 27.26 -10.72 20.62
N ARG A 737 26.92 -11.26 21.80
CA ARG A 737 27.90 -11.77 22.81
C ARG A 737 29.03 -10.77 23.11
N GLY A 738 28.73 -9.47 23.09
CA GLY A 738 29.71 -8.39 23.32
C GLY A 738 30.45 -7.92 22.06
N SER A 739 30.25 -8.57 20.92
CA SER A 739 30.72 -8.09 19.61
C SER A 739 29.73 -7.10 19.02
N VAL A 740 30.25 -6.08 18.35
CA VAL A 740 29.47 -5.04 17.69
C VAL A 740 28.76 -5.62 16.46
N VAL A 741 27.46 -5.34 16.33
CA VAL A 741 26.67 -5.70 15.15
C VAL A 741 26.37 -4.45 14.34
N VAL A 742 26.65 -4.51 13.04
CA VAL A 742 26.29 -3.49 12.05
C VAL A 742 25.16 -4.01 11.15
N PRO A 743 24.42 -3.14 10.44
CA PRO A 743 23.40 -3.59 9.50
C PRO A 743 23.98 -4.48 8.39
N PHE A 744 23.29 -5.58 8.07
CA PHE A 744 23.76 -6.51 7.07
C PHE A 744 23.76 -5.90 5.67
N ASN A 745 24.93 -5.90 5.03
CA ASN A 745 25.12 -5.28 3.71
C ASN A 745 24.60 -6.10 2.52
N GLY A 746 24.27 -7.38 2.70
CA GLY A 746 23.87 -8.29 1.62
C GLY A 746 22.74 -7.77 0.71
N PRO A 747 21.63 -7.28 1.27
CA PRO A 747 20.55 -6.67 0.47
C PRO A 747 21.01 -5.49 -0.40
N LEU A 748 21.91 -4.63 0.07
CA LEU A 748 22.50 -3.54 -0.73
C LEU A 748 23.42 -4.09 -1.84
N VAL A 749 24.20 -5.14 -1.56
CA VAL A 749 24.98 -5.87 -2.58
C VAL A 749 24.05 -6.51 -3.62
N SER A 750 22.85 -6.96 -3.23
CA SER A 750 21.83 -7.44 -4.17
C SER A 750 21.30 -6.32 -5.07
N VAL A 751 21.06 -5.12 -4.53
CA VAL A 751 20.70 -3.94 -5.33
C VAL A 751 21.81 -3.59 -6.33
N LEU A 752 23.07 -3.57 -5.87
CA LEU A 752 24.25 -3.33 -6.71
C LEU A 752 24.32 -4.32 -7.87
N THR A 753 24.21 -5.62 -7.57
CA THR A 753 24.30 -6.68 -8.58
C THR A 753 23.11 -6.66 -9.55
N LEU A 754 21.89 -6.36 -9.09
CA LEU A 754 20.73 -6.17 -9.96
C LEU A 754 20.93 -4.98 -10.91
N ALA A 755 21.51 -3.89 -10.42
CA ALA A 755 21.91 -2.73 -11.22
C ALA A 755 22.95 -3.09 -12.30
N LEU A 756 23.99 -3.85 -11.94
CA LEU A 756 25.00 -4.32 -12.87
C LEU A 756 24.42 -5.28 -13.93
N VAL A 757 23.56 -6.21 -13.52
CA VAL A 757 22.82 -7.12 -14.42
C VAL A 757 21.94 -6.33 -15.39
N THR A 758 21.25 -5.30 -14.90
CA THR A 758 20.41 -4.44 -15.73
C THR A 758 21.25 -3.71 -16.78
N ALA A 759 22.40 -3.15 -16.38
CA ALA A 759 23.34 -2.51 -17.29
C ALA A 759 23.90 -3.50 -18.32
N ALA A 760 24.41 -4.65 -17.88
CA ALA A 760 24.97 -5.69 -18.75
C ALA A 760 23.95 -6.23 -19.77
N ALA A 761 22.69 -6.39 -19.37
CA ALA A 761 21.62 -6.85 -20.25
C ALA A 761 21.28 -5.85 -21.38
N THR A 762 21.57 -4.55 -21.23
CA THR A 762 21.43 -3.58 -22.33
C THR A 762 22.42 -3.86 -23.47
N LEU A 763 23.64 -4.33 -23.14
CA LEU A 763 24.66 -4.71 -24.12
C LEU A 763 24.26 -5.98 -24.89
N LEU A 764 23.61 -6.94 -24.22
CA LEU A 764 23.14 -8.19 -24.83
C LEU A 764 22.05 -8.00 -25.89
N ASN A 765 21.33 -6.87 -25.85
CA ASN A 765 20.33 -6.49 -26.85
C ASN A 765 20.93 -5.77 -28.06
N TYR A 766 22.21 -5.39 -28.01
CA TYR A 766 22.86 -4.63 -29.07
C TYR A 766 23.19 -5.55 -30.27
N GLU A 767 22.59 -5.29 -31.42
CA GLU A 767 22.65 -6.20 -32.58
C GLU A 767 23.96 -6.10 -33.38
N SER A 768 24.64 -4.96 -33.33
CA SER A 768 25.80 -4.65 -34.18
C SER A 768 27.14 -5.26 -33.73
N ALA A 769 27.18 -6.05 -32.65
CA ALA A 769 28.43 -6.67 -32.15
C ALA A 769 28.24 -8.14 -31.69
N PRO A 770 28.06 -9.11 -32.60
CA PRO A 770 27.76 -10.51 -32.24
C PRO A 770 28.91 -11.23 -31.51
N ALA A 771 30.17 -10.87 -31.76
CA ALA A 771 31.35 -11.48 -31.12
C ALA A 771 31.43 -11.12 -29.63
N VAL A 772 31.33 -9.82 -29.31
CA VAL A 772 31.29 -9.30 -27.93
C VAL A 772 30.20 -10.00 -27.13
N ARG A 773 29.02 -10.15 -27.73
CA ARG A 773 27.88 -10.84 -27.11
C ARG A 773 28.14 -12.30 -26.77
N ARG A 774 28.76 -13.08 -27.67
CA ARG A 774 29.06 -14.50 -27.42
C ARG A 774 30.03 -14.67 -26.26
N VAL A 775 31.06 -13.81 -26.21
CA VAL A 775 32.04 -13.78 -25.12
C VAL A 775 31.36 -13.41 -23.81
N SER A 776 30.55 -12.35 -23.78
CA SER A 776 29.80 -11.95 -22.58
C SER A 776 28.89 -13.07 -22.05
N ALA A 777 28.16 -13.74 -22.94
CA ALA A 777 27.27 -14.83 -22.56
C ALA A 777 28.03 -16.06 -22.03
N ALA A 778 29.17 -16.39 -22.63
CA ALA A 778 30.03 -17.49 -22.16
C ALA A 778 30.62 -17.19 -20.78
N LEU A 779 31.12 -15.97 -20.56
CA LEU A 779 31.68 -15.57 -19.27
C LEU A 779 30.62 -15.62 -18.16
N VAL A 780 29.38 -15.16 -18.42
CA VAL A 780 28.27 -15.27 -17.46
C VAL A 780 27.92 -16.73 -17.16
N ALA A 781 27.96 -17.62 -18.15
CA ALA A 781 27.74 -19.05 -17.93
C ALA A 781 28.82 -19.67 -17.03
N VAL A 782 30.08 -19.25 -17.18
CA VAL A 782 31.18 -19.67 -16.28
C VAL A 782 30.95 -19.16 -14.86
N SER A 783 30.55 -17.89 -14.69
CA SER A 783 30.23 -17.33 -13.38
C SER A 783 29.11 -18.09 -12.67
N VAL A 784 28.07 -18.47 -13.41
CA VAL A 784 26.97 -19.30 -12.92
C VAL A 784 27.46 -20.66 -12.44
N LEU A 785 28.28 -21.34 -13.24
CA LEU A 785 28.81 -22.65 -12.88
C LEU A 785 29.70 -22.56 -11.63
N ALA A 786 30.56 -21.54 -11.56
CA ALA A 786 31.41 -21.30 -10.39
C ALA A 786 30.57 -21.02 -9.13
N ALA A 787 29.57 -20.15 -9.20
CA ALA A 787 28.69 -19.84 -8.08
C ALA A 787 27.87 -21.07 -7.62
N GLY A 788 27.36 -21.86 -8.57
CA GLY A 788 26.70 -23.13 -8.28
C GLY A 788 27.63 -24.14 -7.59
N THR A 789 28.90 -24.20 -7.99
CA THR A 789 29.90 -25.06 -7.32
C THR A 789 30.23 -24.60 -5.92
N VAL A 790 30.32 -23.28 -5.67
CA VAL A 790 30.50 -22.72 -4.31
C VAL A 790 29.30 -23.02 -3.43
N PHE A 791 28.07 -23.00 -3.97
CA PHE A 791 26.90 -23.41 -3.22
C PHE A 791 26.96 -24.88 -2.82
N LEU A 792 27.34 -25.75 -3.76
CA LEU A 792 27.15 -27.19 -3.62
C LEU A 792 28.33 -27.92 -2.95
N ALA A 793 29.57 -27.51 -3.23
CA ALA A 793 30.78 -28.17 -2.73
C ALA A 793 30.84 -28.27 -1.18
N PRO A 794 30.54 -27.22 -0.41
CA PRO A 794 30.48 -27.27 1.06
C PRO A 794 29.43 -28.24 1.59
N ARG A 795 28.32 -28.35 0.85
CA ARG A 795 27.11 -29.04 1.28
C ARG A 795 27.09 -30.50 0.85
N ILE A 796 27.94 -30.90 -0.10
CA ILE A 796 28.12 -32.30 -0.50
C ILE A 796 29.28 -32.96 0.24
N ALA A 797 30.36 -32.20 0.52
CA ALA A 797 31.44 -32.71 1.35
C ALA A 797 30.90 -33.07 2.74
N ASP A 798 31.16 -34.30 3.20
CA ASP A 798 30.71 -34.81 4.49
C ASP A 798 31.80 -34.55 5.54
N PRO A 799 31.71 -33.47 6.36
CA PRO A 799 32.78 -33.10 7.27
C PRO A 799 33.01 -34.16 8.37
N ALA A 800 32.02 -35.00 8.67
CA ALA A 800 32.09 -35.98 9.75
C ALA A 800 33.04 -37.17 9.48
N ASN A 801 33.46 -37.39 8.22
CA ASN A 801 34.21 -38.59 7.82
C ASN A 801 35.61 -38.30 7.22
N SER A 802 36.10 -37.06 7.29
CA SER A 802 37.41 -36.69 6.72
C SER A 802 38.40 -36.19 7.79
N PRO A 803 39.65 -36.69 7.85
CA PRO A 803 40.68 -36.19 8.78
C PRO A 803 41.14 -34.74 8.49
N SER A 804 40.55 -34.09 7.50
CA SER A 804 40.73 -32.68 7.12
C SER A 804 39.48 -31.82 7.44
N ALA A 805 38.57 -32.30 8.29
CA ALA A 805 37.30 -31.65 8.61
C ALA A 805 37.47 -30.23 9.18
N ASP A 806 38.45 -30.02 10.05
CA ASP A 806 38.69 -28.71 10.68
C ASP A 806 39.25 -27.68 9.68
N VAL A 807 40.12 -28.12 8.77
CA VAL A 807 40.65 -27.29 7.67
C VAL A 807 39.53 -26.93 6.68
N ALA A 808 38.69 -27.91 6.33
CA ALA A 808 37.53 -27.69 5.48
C ALA A 808 36.51 -26.75 6.14
N ALA A 809 36.25 -26.88 7.44
CA ALA A 809 35.35 -25.98 8.17
C ALA A 809 35.85 -24.53 8.15
N GLY A 810 37.15 -24.31 8.39
CA GLY A 810 37.78 -22.99 8.30
C GLY A 810 37.71 -22.37 6.90
N ASP A 811 38.01 -23.16 5.86
CA ASP A 811 37.93 -22.73 4.45
C ASP A 811 36.49 -22.42 3.99
N LEU A 812 35.48 -23.10 4.57
CA LEU A 812 34.07 -22.88 4.29
C LEU A 812 33.50 -21.63 4.97
N THR A 813 33.92 -21.36 6.21
CA THR A 813 33.60 -20.10 6.92
C THR A 813 34.17 -18.90 6.16
N ALA A 814 35.38 -19.03 5.60
CA ALA A 814 36.02 -17.99 4.80
C ALA A 814 35.31 -17.61 3.49
N LEU A 815 34.36 -18.42 3.02
CA LEU A 815 33.51 -18.15 1.85
C LEU A 815 32.11 -17.66 2.22
N GLY A 816 31.80 -17.56 3.51
CA GLY A 816 30.43 -17.35 3.99
C GLY A 816 29.51 -18.55 3.72
N ALA A 817 30.09 -19.71 3.44
CA ALA A 817 29.37 -20.92 3.07
C ALA A 817 29.19 -21.89 4.24
N SER A 818 29.73 -21.57 5.42
CA SER A 818 29.50 -22.28 6.67
C SER A 818 28.02 -22.33 7.01
N GLN A 819 27.51 -23.53 7.27
CA GLN A 819 26.10 -23.78 7.49
C GLN A 819 25.76 -23.60 8.97
N ALA A 820 25.27 -22.42 9.35
CA ALA A 820 24.82 -22.14 10.71
C ALA A 820 23.38 -22.62 10.94
N VAL A 821 22.55 -22.65 9.89
CA VAL A 821 21.16 -23.10 9.97
C VAL A 821 21.08 -24.61 9.95
N ILE A 822 20.30 -25.16 10.88
CA ILE A 822 19.97 -26.58 10.97
C ILE A 822 18.45 -26.78 11.08
N GLY A 823 18.00 -27.99 10.79
CA GLY A 823 16.64 -28.41 11.12
C GLY A 823 16.48 -28.52 12.63
N GLY A 824 15.56 -27.75 13.21
CA GLY A 824 15.34 -27.65 14.65
C GLY A 824 13.97 -28.17 15.10
N ARG A 825 13.76 -28.12 16.41
CA ARG A 825 12.46 -28.38 17.05
C ARG A 825 11.66 -27.09 17.19
N GLU A 826 10.34 -27.22 17.29
CA GLU A 826 9.44 -26.07 17.45
C GLU A 826 9.59 -25.36 18.82
N ALA A 827 10.18 -26.02 19.82
CA ALA A 827 10.46 -25.45 21.14
C ALA A 827 11.96 -25.48 21.45
N LEU A 828 12.50 -24.34 21.90
CA LEU A 828 13.88 -24.20 22.36
C LEU A 828 14.06 -24.67 23.81
N LEU A 829 12.97 -24.67 24.59
CA LEU A 829 12.97 -25.15 25.98
C LEU A 829 12.58 -26.63 26.07
N PRO A 830 13.00 -27.34 27.15
CA PRO A 830 12.47 -28.66 27.46
C PRO A 830 10.94 -28.62 27.61
N ALA A 831 10.25 -29.69 27.19
CA ALA A 831 8.79 -29.72 27.14
C ALA A 831 8.13 -29.34 28.48
N THR A 832 8.65 -29.83 29.60
CA THR A 832 8.11 -29.49 30.93
C THR A 832 8.22 -28.01 31.28
N ALA A 833 9.30 -27.34 30.87
CA ALA A 833 9.50 -25.91 31.08
C ALA A 833 8.63 -25.10 30.12
N ALA A 834 8.55 -25.52 28.86
CA ALA A 834 7.75 -24.89 27.82
C ALA A 834 6.23 -24.99 28.09
N ASP A 835 5.76 -26.11 28.66
CA ASP A 835 4.37 -26.32 29.07
C ASP A 835 4.00 -25.40 30.24
N ARG A 836 4.94 -25.18 31.16
CA ARG A 836 4.76 -24.28 32.31
C ARG A 836 4.74 -22.82 31.92
N GLY A 837 5.59 -22.42 30.98
CA GLY A 837 5.55 -21.07 30.46
C GLY A 837 4.33 -20.78 29.59
N ARG A 838 3.78 -21.77 28.86
CA ARG A 838 2.48 -21.60 28.16
C ARG A 838 1.27 -21.82 29.06
N GLY A 839 1.50 -22.24 30.31
CA GLY A 839 0.46 -22.49 31.30
C GLY A 839 -0.19 -21.21 31.83
N GLU A 840 -1.14 -21.40 32.74
CA GLU A 840 -1.97 -20.33 33.31
C GLU A 840 -1.16 -19.20 33.98
N PHE A 841 0.01 -19.50 34.53
CA PHE A 841 0.84 -18.56 35.31
C PHE A 841 2.05 -17.99 34.56
N GLU A 842 2.23 -18.36 33.30
CA GLU A 842 3.34 -17.92 32.44
C GLU A 842 4.72 -17.99 33.13
N GLU A 843 5.04 -19.14 33.72
CA GLU A 843 6.30 -19.35 34.43
C GLU A 843 7.50 -19.24 33.47
N ARG A 844 8.58 -18.56 33.86
CA ARG A 844 9.77 -18.37 33.02
C ARG A 844 10.84 -19.43 33.24
N THR A 845 11.70 -19.55 32.25
CA THR A 845 12.92 -20.36 32.34
C THR A 845 14.15 -19.50 32.16
N LEU A 846 15.07 -19.55 33.12
CA LEU A 846 16.39 -18.94 33.00
C LEU A 846 17.32 -19.90 32.26
N VAL A 847 17.71 -19.56 31.05
CA VAL A 847 18.64 -20.35 30.24
C VAL A 847 20.05 -19.76 30.36
N ILE A 848 21.01 -20.57 30.78
CA ILE A 848 22.42 -20.21 30.92
C ILE A 848 23.20 -21.00 29.86
N GLN A 849 23.90 -20.29 29.00
CA GLN A 849 24.79 -20.85 27.99
C GLN A 849 26.24 -20.57 28.38
N THR A 850 27.06 -21.62 28.38
CA THR A 850 28.49 -21.51 28.64
C THR A 850 29.29 -21.68 27.35
N ALA A 851 30.14 -20.71 27.01
CA ALA A 851 30.99 -20.83 25.83
C ALA A 851 32.06 -21.91 26.02
N THR A 852 32.17 -22.84 25.06
CA THR A 852 33.29 -23.79 24.97
C THR A 852 34.55 -23.09 24.46
N ALA A 853 35.72 -23.48 24.98
CA ALA A 853 37.00 -22.77 24.86
C ALA A 853 37.56 -22.53 23.43
N ASP A 854 36.94 -23.06 22.38
CA ASP A 854 37.35 -22.82 20.99
C ASP A 854 36.90 -21.45 20.43
N ASP A 855 35.91 -20.80 21.04
CA ASP A 855 35.26 -19.60 20.50
C ASP A 855 35.89 -18.28 20.99
N SER A 856 36.92 -18.33 21.84
CA SER A 856 37.55 -17.12 22.37
C SER A 856 39.05 -17.29 22.64
N GLN A 857 39.88 -16.39 22.10
CA GLN A 857 41.29 -16.24 22.49
C GLN A 857 41.47 -15.76 23.95
N THR A 858 40.38 -15.63 24.71
CA THR A 858 40.36 -15.24 26.12
C THR A 858 40.29 -16.45 27.04
N THR A 859 41.16 -16.49 28.05
CA THR A 859 41.31 -17.57 29.05
C THR A 859 40.15 -17.75 30.03
N THR A 860 39.04 -17.02 29.88
CA THR A 860 37.85 -17.14 30.74
C THR A 860 36.63 -17.48 29.87
N PRO A 861 35.90 -18.58 30.14
CA PRO A 861 34.70 -18.92 29.38
C PRO A 861 33.63 -17.85 29.61
N ALA A 862 33.16 -17.23 28.53
CA ALA A 862 32.05 -16.30 28.58
C ALA A 862 30.76 -17.07 28.94
N VAL A 863 30.01 -16.57 29.92
CA VAL A 863 28.69 -17.09 30.29
C VAL A 863 27.66 -16.08 29.82
N SER A 864 26.71 -16.52 29.01
CA SER A 864 25.53 -15.73 28.63
C SER A 864 24.29 -16.33 29.26
N ALA A 865 23.35 -15.49 29.69
CA ALA A 865 22.08 -15.95 30.23
C ALA A 865 20.92 -15.18 29.61
N ARG A 866 19.79 -15.85 29.45
CA ARG A 866 18.54 -15.27 28.94
C ARG A 866 17.36 -15.74 29.77
N LEU A 867 16.42 -14.84 30.03
CA LEU A 867 15.11 -15.19 30.54
C LEU A 867 14.20 -15.49 29.35
N MET A 868 13.87 -16.76 29.19
CA MET A 868 12.95 -17.20 28.15
C MET A 868 11.52 -17.22 28.69
N ASN A 869 10.63 -16.62 27.90
CA ASN A 869 9.20 -16.55 28.19
C ASN A 869 8.44 -17.64 27.44
N ARG A 870 7.31 -18.05 28.03
CA ARG A 870 6.39 -19.01 27.43
C ARG A 870 7.09 -20.31 26.98
N GLY A 871 7.15 -20.55 25.67
CA GLY A 871 7.74 -21.75 25.08
C GLY A 871 9.23 -21.69 24.79
N GLY A 872 9.88 -20.56 25.07
CA GLY A 872 11.19 -20.20 24.53
C GLY A 872 11.11 -18.97 23.63
N ASP A 873 12.26 -18.37 23.34
CA ASP A 873 12.35 -17.26 22.39
C ASP A 873 11.92 -17.72 20.99
N THR A 874 11.04 -16.95 20.37
CA THR A 874 10.59 -17.16 19.00
C THR A 874 10.98 -15.97 18.15
N LEU A 875 11.04 -16.16 16.83
CA LEU A 875 11.40 -15.11 15.89
C LEU A 875 10.49 -13.87 16.01
N ASP A 876 9.24 -14.08 16.42
CA ASP A 876 8.21 -13.06 16.59
C ASP A 876 8.05 -12.56 18.04
N SER A 877 8.80 -13.09 19.01
CA SER A 877 8.74 -12.62 20.41
C SER A 877 9.93 -11.77 20.82
N ILE A 878 11.02 -11.80 20.05
CA ILE A 878 12.17 -10.91 20.24
C ILE A 878 11.87 -9.52 19.69
N SER A 879 12.52 -8.49 20.22
CA SER A 879 12.26 -7.11 19.79
C SER A 879 13.52 -6.38 19.35
N ALA A 880 13.46 -5.70 18.20
CA ALA A 880 14.51 -4.79 17.77
C ALA A 880 14.78 -3.66 18.79
N ALA A 881 13.76 -3.21 19.52
CA ALA A 881 13.89 -2.21 20.58
C ALA A 881 14.78 -2.70 21.72
N HIS A 882 14.62 -3.96 22.15
CA HIS A 882 15.43 -4.56 23.21
C HIS A 882 16.91 -4.67 22.82
N PHE A 883 17.20 -5.08 21.59
CA PHE A 883 18.58 -5.15 21.12
C PHE A 883 19.21 -3.79 20.92
N ALA A 884 18.45 -2.80 20.46
CA ALA A 884 18.92 -1.43 20.28
C ALA A 884 19.19 -0.72 21.62
N SER A 885 18.44 -1.04 22.68
CA SER A 885 18.63 -0.47 24.02
C SER A 885 19.89 -0.96 24.73
N ALA A 886 20.53 -2.03 24.24
CA ALA A 886 21.82 -2.50 24.77
C ALA A 886 23.00 -1.56 24.46
N LEU A 887 22.76 -0.43 23.75
CA LEU A 887 23.76 0.50 23.28
C LEU A 887 23.38 1.95 23.57
N ASP A 888 24.36 2.73 24.01
CA ASP A 888 24.27 4.18 24.21
C ASP A 888 25.17 4.95 23.23
N GLY A 889 25.18 6.29 23.34
CA GLY A 889 26.02 7.17 22.53
C GLY A 889 25.52 7.39 21.10
N SER A 890 26.44 7.80 20.21
CA SER A 890 26.13 8.12 18.81
C SER A 890 26.08 6.87 17.93
N LEU A 891 25.54 6.98 16.72
CA LEU A 891 25.47 5.85 15.77
C LEU A 891 26.85 5.30 15.37
N ILE A 892 27.89 6.15 15.39
CA ILE A 892 29.25 5.82 14.93
C ILE A 892 30.19 5.51 16.11
N SER A 893 29.90 6.06 17.28
CA SER A 893 30.64 5.87 18.52
C SER A 893 29.69 5.29 19.57
N ALA A 894 29.26 4.06 19.33
CA ALA A 894 28.36 3.34 20.23
C ALA A 894 29.17 2.68 21.36
N GLU A 895 28.63 2.73 22.56
CA GLU A 895 29.18 2.06 23.73
C GLU A 895 28.09 1.15 24.32
N PRO A 896 28.43 0.02 24.94
CA PRO A 896 27.46 -0.81 25.66
C PRO A 896 26.73 0.04 26.70
N ALA A 897 25.40 -0.03 26.71
CA ALA A 897 24.60 0.66 27.72
C ALA A 897 24.81 0.04 29.10
N ASP A 898 24.62 0.84 30.15
CA ASP A 898 24.61 0.34 31.52
C ASP A 898 23.42 -0.63 31.70
N ALA A 899 23.67 -1.77 32.34
CA ALA A 899 22.63 -2.77 32.58
C ALA A 899 21.51 -2.18 33.47
N SER A 900 20.25 -2.45 33.11
CA SER A 900 19.12 -2.02 33.93
C SER A 900 19.19 -2.66 35.33
N THR A 901 18.44 -2.12 36.31
CA THR A 901 18.40 -2.73 37.66
C THR A 901 17.92 -4.18 37.59
N ALA A 902 16.98 -4.47 36.69
CA ALA A 902 16.45 -5.80 36.46
C ALA A 902 17.50 -6.74 35.83
N GLU A 903 18.19 -6.29 34.77
CA GLU A 903 19.29 -7.05 34.17
C GLU A 903 20.45 -7.30 35.15
N THR A 904 20.76 -6.32 35.99
CA THR A 904 21.78 -6.46 37.04
C THR A 904 21.39 -7.56 38.04
N GLU A 905 20.10 -7.65 38.41
CA GLU A 905 19.60 -8.73 39.26
C GLU A 905 19.72 -10.11 38.58
N VAL A 906 19.41 -10.19 37.29
CA VAL A 906 19.62 -11.41 36.47
C VAL A 906 21.11 -11.79 36.44
N ARG A 907 22.02 -10.84 36.19
CA ARG A 907 23.47 -11.08 36.20
C ARG A 907 23.96 -11.57 37.57
N ASN A 908 23.45 -10.98 38.66
CA ASN A 908 23.81 -11.36 40.02
C ASN A 908 23.33 -12.77 40.38
N VAL A 909 22.10 -13.14 40.02
CA VAL A 909 21.60 -14.51 40.28
C VAL A 909 22.33 -15.55 39.44
N VAL A 910 22.62 -15.25 38.16
CA VAL A 910 23.42 -16.12 37.28
C VAL A 910 24.83 -16.30 37.85
N ALA A 911 25.46 -15.22 38.31
CA ALA A 911 26.77 -15.28 38.96
C ALA A 911 26.73 -16.14 40.25
N SER A 912 25.67 -16.01 41.05
CA SER A 912 25.49 -16.80 42.28
C SER A 912 25.34 -18.30 41.97
N ILE A 913 24.54 -18.65 40.96
CA ILE A 913 24.38 -20.02 40.47
C ILE A 913 25.71 -20.57 39.94
N MET A 914 26.45 -19.79 39.15
CA MET A 914 27.68 -20.25 38.50
C MET A 914 28.87 -20.37 39.44
N THR A 915 28.90 -19.56 40.49
CA THR A 915 29.91 -19.67 41.56
C THR A 915 29.57 -20.73 42.59
N GLY A 916 28.32 -21.20 42.65
CA GLY A 916 27.84 -22.14 43.67
C GLY A 916 27.85 -21.55 45.08
N ASN A 917 27.78 -20.22 45.20
CA ASN A 917 27.90 -19.52 46.49
C ASN A 917 26.59 -19.59 47.28
N SER A 918 26.69 -19.77 48.60
CA SER A 918 25.68 -20.39 49.48
C SER A 918 24.45 -19.55 49.87
N SER A 919 24.08 -18.50 49.13
CA SER A 919 22.86 -17.74 49.39
C SER A 919 21.66 -18.40 48.70
N ASP A 920 20.53 -18.49 49.39
CA ASP A 920 19.28 -19.00 48.82
C ASP A 920 18.82 -18.09 47.67
N VAL A 921 18.77 -18.63 46.44
CA VAL A 921 18.40 -17.89 45.23
C VAL A 921 16.89 -17.96 44.94
N ARG A 922 16.10 -18.71 45.73
CA ARG A 922 14.67 -18.94 45.47
C ARG A 922 13.88 -17.64 45.42
N GLU A 923 14.15 -16.69 46.31
CA GLU A 923 13.41 -15.42 46.39
C GLU A 923 13.63 -14.57 45.14
N THR A 924 14.88 -14.40 44.71
CA THR A 924 15.25 -13.68 43.49
C THR A 924 14.68 -14.35 42.24
N LEU A 925 14.81 -15.68 42.11
CA LEU A 925 14.26 -16.42 40.97
C LEU A 925 12.73 -16.34 40.93
N ALA A 926 12.06 -16.47 42.08
CA ALA A 926 10.62 -16.27 42.17
C ALA A 926 10.23 -14.82 41.80
N GLY A 927 11.00 -13.82 42.26
CA GLY A 927 10.94 -12.41 41.88
C GLY A 927 10.88 -12.19 40.37
N LEU A 928 11.77 -12.85 39.64
CA LEU A 928 11.88 -12.85 38.18
C LEU A 928 10.81 -13.72 37.47
N GLY A 929 9.97 -14.43 38.23
CA GLY A 929 8.98 -15.37 37.68
C GLY A 929 9.61 -16.66 37.14
N VAL A 930 10.83 -17.02 37.55
CA VAL A 930 11.57 -18.19 37.08
C VAL A 930 11.23 -19.43 37.90
N SER A 931 10.71 -20.48 37.25
CA SER A 931 10.48 -21.79 37.89
C SER A 931 11.45 -22.87 37.44
N PHE A 932 12.17 -22.64 36.34
CA PHE A 932 13.21 -23.54 35.84
C PHE A 932 14.50 -22.80 35.51
N VAL A 933 15.62 -23.47 35.74
CA VAL A 933 16.95 -23.04 35.26
C VAL A 933 17.44 -24.13 34.30
N ALA A 934 17.74 -23.76 33.07
CA ALA A 934 18.33 -24.66 32.08
C ALA A 934 19.79 -24.24 31.82
N ILE A 935 20.71 -25.20 31.83
CA ILE A 935 22.13 -24.93 31.53
C ILE A 935 22.50 -25.73 30.29
N ASP A 936 22.87 -24.99 29.25
CA ASP A 936 23.28 -25.49 27.95
C ASP A 936 24.81 -25.38 27.81
N GLY A 937 25.43 -26.39 27.18
CA GLY A 937 26.89 -26.53 27.08
C GLY A 937 27.55 -27.52 28.04
N ILE A 938 26.77 -28.23 28.88
CA ILE A 938 27.30 -29.33 29.71
C ILE A 938 27.40 -30.59 28.86
N VAL A 939 28.64 -31.01 28.56
CA VAL A 939 28.91 -32.14 27.64
C VAL A 939 28.99 -33.48 28.38
N ASP A 940 29.39 -33.46 29.66
CA ASP A 940 29.59 -34.68 30.46
C ASP A 940 29.04 -34.50 31.89
N VAL A 941 28.54 -35.59 32.48
CA VAL A 941 28.08 -35.68 33.87
C VAL A 941 29.20 -35.35 34.86
N THR A 942 30.47 -35.49 34.47
CA THR A 942 31.63 -35.11 35.29
C THR A 942 31.99 -33.63 35.22
N ASP A 943 31.25 -32.81 34.48
CA ASP A 943 31.54 -31.38 34.37
C ASP A 943 31.54 -30.71 35.77
N PRO A 944 32.61 -30.00 36.15
CA PRO A 944 32.70 -29.33 37.45
C PRO A 944 31.57 -28.31 37.67
N LEU A 945 31.02 -27.70 36.61
CA LEU A 945 29.87 -26.79 36.71
C LEU A 945 28.63 -27.52 37.26
N LEU A 946 28.44 -28.78 36.90
CA LEU A 946 27.29 -29.57 37.36
C LEU A 946 27.31 -29.73 38.89
N SER A 947 28.48 -30.00 39.47
CA SER A 947 28.63 -30.12 40.92
C SER A 947 28.41 -28.80 41.67
N ARG A 948 28.76 -27.66 41.06
CA ARG A 948 28.50 -26.32 41.62
C ARG A 948 27.01 -26.00 41.63
N VAL A 949 26.32 -26.26 40.53
CA VAL A 949 24.88 -25.97 40.41
C VAL A 949 24.06 -26.86 41.35
N ARG A 950 24.47 -28.14 41.51
CA ARG A 950 23.88 -29.06 42.50
C ARG A 950 24.02 -28.58 43.95
N ALA A 951 25.03 -27.76 44.24
CA ALA A 951 25.25 -27.20 45.58
C ALA A 951 24.40 -25.96 45.87
N VAL A 952 23.73 -25.38 44.85
CA VAL A 952 22.89 -24.19 45.00
C VAL A 952 21.61 -24.55 45.78
N PRO A 953 21.37 -23.93 46.96
CA PRO A 953 20.15 -24.17 47.73
C PRO A 953 18.89 -23.85 46.92
N GLY A 954 17.88 -24.72 47.02
CA GLY A 954 16.58 -24.49 46.39
C GLY A 954 16.47 -24.88 44.91
N LEU A 955 17.54 -25.36 44.27
CA LEU A 955 17.48 -25.97 42.94
C LEU A 955 17.42 -27.49 43.04
N THR A 956 16.42 -28.10 42.41
CA THR A 956 16.29 -29.56 42.31
C THR A 956 16.55 -30.00 40.88
N GLU A 957 17.52 -30.88 40.68
CA GLU A 957 17.82 -31.44 39.37
C GLU A 957 16.63 -32.23 38.81
N VAL A 958 16.25 -31.94 37.56
CA VAL A 958 15.24 -32.71 36.81
C VAL A 958 15.95 -33.75 35.94
N GLY A 959 17.03 -33.34 35.26
CA GLY A 959 17.90 -34.24 34.51
C GLY A 959 18.43 -33.61 33.21
N ASP A 960 19.19 -34.41 32.47
CA ASP A 960 19.66 -34.07 31.13
C ASP A 960 18.50 -34.10 30.13
N THR A 961 18.43 -33.08 29.29
CA THR A 961 17.41 -32.95 28.25
C THR A 961 18.05 -32.56 26.93
N ALA A 962 17.30 -32.71 25.84
CA ALA A 962 17.78 -32.33 24.52
C ALA A 962 18.04 -30.82 24.32
N ALA A 963 17.66 -29.97 25.29
CA ALA A 963 17.89 -28.52 25.28
C ALA A 963 18.81 -28.08 26.43
N GLY A 964 19.61 -29.00 26.96
CA GLY A 964 20.50 -28.77 28.09
C GLY A 964 19.98 -29.41 29.39
N TRP A 965 20.79 -29.34 30.44
CA TRP A 965 20.43 -29.85 31.75
C TRP A 965 19.40 -28.94 32.42
N LEU A 966 18.38 -29.53 33.04
CA LEU A 966 17.26 -28.79 33.61
C LEU A 966 17.20 -28.94 35.13
N TRP A 967 17.01 -27.81 35.82
CA TRP A 967 16.73 -27.71 37.25
C TRP A 967 15.38 -27.04 37.48
N ARG A 968 14.65 -27.52 38.48
CA ARG A 968 13.41 -26.92 38.97
C ARG A 968 13.71 -26.11 40.23
N VAL A 969 13.19 -24.89 40.28
CA VAL A 969 13.23 -24.04 41.47
C VAL A 969 12.21 -24.56 42.49
N ALA A 970 12.66 -24.85 43.71
CA ALA A 970 11.79 -25.25 44.80
C ALA A 970 10.87 -24.08 45.22
N PRO A 971 9.62 -24.36 45.63
CA PRO A 971 8.72 -23.30 46.10
C PRO A 971 9.30 -22.54 47.30
N LEU A 972 8.88 -21.28 47.44
CA LEU A 972 9.12 -20.52 48.67
C LEU A 972 8.35 -21.12 49.84
N ASP A 973 8.88 -20.97 51.04
CA ASP A 973 8.28 -21.54 52.25
C ASP A 973 6.90 -20.90 52.50
N GLY A 974 5.88 -21.72 52.78
CA GLY A 974 4.48 -21.28 52.96
C GLY A 974 3.72 -20.98 51.66
N ALA A 975 4.38 -20.81 50.51
CA ALA A 975 3.72 -20.47 49.24
C ALA A 975 2.79 -21.59 48.74
N VAL A 976 3.14 -22.86 48.96
CA VAL A 976 2.31 -24.01 48.57
C VAL A 976 1.01 -24.06 49.38
N GLU A 977 1.09 -23.76 50.68
CA GLU A 977 -0.08 -23.73 51.57
C GLU A 977 -0.99 -22.54 51.25
N ALA A 978 -0.41 -21.38 50.96
CA ALA A 978 -1.15 -20.17 50.61
C ALA A 978 -1.87 -20.28 49.26
N THR A 979 -1.22 -20.85 48.24
CA THR A 979 -1.75 -20.91 46.87
C THR A 979 -2.58 -22.16 46.60
N GLY A 980 -2.38 -23.23 47.37
CA GLY A 980 -2.96 -24.55 47.08
C GLY A 980 -2.35 -25.22 45.83
N GLN A 981 -1.23 -24.71 45.32
CA GLN A 981 -0.59 -25.19 44.09
C GLN A 981 0.79 -25.80 44.35
N PRO A 982 0.87 -27.10 44.70
CA PRO A 982 2.13 -27.75 45.06
C PRO A 982 3.11 -27.88 43.90
N ALA A 983 2.66 -27.65 42.67
CA ALA A 983 3.43 -27.89 41.47
C ALA A 983 4.03 -26.60 40.87
N ALA A 984 3.59 -25.40 41.31
CA ALA A 984 4.10 -24.11 40.83
C ALA A 984 5.00 -23.48 41.91
N SER A 985 6.19 -23.02 41.53
CA SER A 985 7.11 -22.33 42.45
C SER A 985 7.00 -20.81 42.37
N THR A 986 6.45 -20.27 41.29
CA THR A 986 6.21 -18.84 41.06
C THR A 986 5.18 -18.62 39.95
N ALA A 987 4.89 -17.35 39.63
CA ALA A 987 4.00 -16.90 38.56
C ALA A 987 4.47 -15.54 38.03
N ASN A 988 4.11 -15.20 36.78
CA ASN A 988 4.36 -13.88 36.20
C ASN A 988 3.62 -12.77 36.96
N VAL A 989 2.40 -13.05 37.44
CA VAL A 989 1.60 -12.13 38.27
C VAL A 989 1.24 -12.78 39.61
N ARG A 990 1.48 -12.07 40.71
CA ARG A 990 1.33 -12.58 42.08
C ARG A 990 0.68 -11.55 42.99
N VAL A 991 -0.10 -12.00 43.96
CA VAL A 991 -0.56 -11.18 45.08
C VAL A 991 0.35 -11.43 46.27
N LEU A 992 0.91 -10.37 46.83
CA LEU A 992 1.73 -10.41 48.03
C LEU A 992 0.99 -9.76 49.21
N ASN A 993 1.14 -10.36 50.37
CA ASN A 993 0.71 -9.77 51.64
C ASN A 993 1.60 -8.58 52.03
N ARG A 994 1.21 -7.86 53.08
CA ARG A 994 1.96 -6.70 53.58
C ARG A 994 3.41 -7.03 53.99
N ASP A 995 3.67 -8.27 54.41
CA ASP A 995 4.99 -8.76 54.81
C ASP A 995 5.86 -9.24 53.64
N GLY A 996 5.35 -9.19 52.40
CA GLY A 996 6.04 -9.67 51.20
C GLY A 996 5.82 -11.15 50.91
N SER A 997 5.13 -11.90 51.77
CA SER A 997 4.81 -13.31 51.52
C SER A 997 3.81 -13.48 50.37
N VAL A 998 3.96 -14.55 49.59
CA VAL A 998 3.05 -14.85 48.48
C VAL A 998 1.70 -15.30 49.03
N ALA A 999 0.66 -14.53 48.71
CA ALA A 999 -0.72 -14.86 49.07
C ALA A 999 -1.40 -15.72 47.98
N GLN A 1000 -1.21 -15.36 46.71
CA GLN A 1000 -1.90 -16.03 45.60
C GLN A 1000 -1.15 -15.87 44.28
N PHE A 1001 -1.20 -16.88 43.41
CA PHE A 1001 -0.78 -16.77 42.01
C PHE A 1001 -1.96 -16.32 41.15
N VAL A 1002 -1.71 -15.37 40.25
CA VAL A 1002 -2.72 -14.77 39.39
C VAL A 1002 -2.50 -15.28 37.96
N PRO A 1003 -3.52 -15.90 37.34
CA PRO A 1003 -3.50 -16.26 35.94
C PRO A 1003 -3.22 -15.06 35.05
N SER A 1004 -2.32 -15.20 34.09
CA SER A 1004 -2.00 -14.15 33.13
C SER A 1004 -1.80 -14.70 31.72
N THR A 1005 -1.94 -13.83 30.74
CA THR A 1005 -1.59 -14.11 29.34
C THR A 1005 -0.93 -12.86 28.76
N TYR A 1006 0.32 -12.98 28.31
CA TYR A 1006 1.17 -11.85 27.92
C TYR A 1006 1.24 -10.77 29.01
N ALA A 1007 1.41 -11.21 30.27
CA ALA A 1007 1.38 -10.36 31.46
C ALA A 1007 0.08 -9.55 31.68
N SER A 1008 -0.96 -9.79 30.87
CA SER A 1008 -2.28 -9.21 31.08
C SER A 1008 -3.16 -10.13 31.91
N VAL A 1009 -4.02 -9.54 32.74
CA VAL A 1009 -4.99 -10.24 33.59
C VAL A 1009 -6.38 -9.78 33.17
N SER A 1010 -7.29 -10.72 32.91
CA SER A 1010 -8.66 -10.40 32.50
C SER A 1010 -9.64 -11.17 33.37
N GLY A 1011 -10.47 -10.45 34.14
CA GLY A 1011 -11.59 -11.03 34.86
C GLY A 1011 -11.21 -11.89 36.07
N PHE A 1012 -10.00 -11.74 36.64
CA PHE A 1012 -9.57 -12.56 37.77
C PHE A 1012 -10.21 -12.09 39.09
N THR A 1013 -10.84 -13.00 39.84
CA THR A 1013 -11.45 -12.63 41.12
C THR A 1013 -10.42 -12.71 42.24
N VAL A 1014 -9.99 -11.55 42.73
CA VAL A 1014 -9.11 -11.44 43.90
C VAL A 1014 -9.98 -11.49 45.17
N PRO A 1015 -9.74 -12.42 46.11
CA PRO A 1015 -10.52 -12.52 47.34
C PRO A 1015 -10.32 -11.31 48.24
N ALA A 1016 -11.21 -11.08 49.22
CA ALA A 1016 -10.97 -10.09 50.26
C ALA A 1016 -9.73 -10.46 51.10
N GLY A 1017 -8.98 -9.47 51.59
CA GLY A 1017 -7.72 -9.70 52.30
C GLY A 1017 -7.25 -8.51 53.12
N GLU A 1018 -6.05 -8.64 53.69
CA GLU A 1018 -5.45 -7.60 54.54
C GLU A 1018 -5.19 -6.28 53.82
N ALA A 1019 -5.22 -5.18 54.58
CA ALA A 1019 -4.89 -3.85 54.10
C ALA A 1019 -3.44 -3.77 53.56
N ASN A 1020 -3.23 -3.02 52.49
CA ASN A 1020 -1.93 -2.78 51.85
C ASN A 1020 -1.27 -4.02 51.20
N ARG A 1021 -2.04 -5.05 50.88
CA ARG A 1021 -1.57 -6.11 49.98
C ARG A 1021 -1.39 -5.55 48.56
N VAL A 1022 -0.49 -6.13 47.79
CA VAL A 1022 -0.15 -5.63 46.44
C VAL A 1022 -0.24 -6.75 45.41
N VAL A 1023 -0.62 -6.41 44.19
CA VAL A 1023 -0.40 -7.26 43.03
C VAL A 1023 0.90 -6.84 42.38
N VAL A 1024 1.78 -7.79 42.13
CA VAL A 1024 3.13 -7.60 41.58
C VAL A 1024 3.24 -8.40 40.29
N MET A 1025 3.80 -7.78 39.27
CA MET A 1025 4.15 -8.41 38.01
C MET A 1025 5.67 -8.54 37.92
N ALA A 1026 6.14 -9.69 37.46
CA ALA A 1026 7.54 -9.90 37.10
C ALA A 1026 7.82 -9.24 35.73
N GLN A 1027 7.49 -7.96 35.58
CA GLN A 1027 7.70 -7.15 34.39
C GLN A 1027 8.45 -5.88 34.79
N GLU A 1028 9.28 -5.36 33.89
CA GLU A 1028 9.91 -4.07 34.09
C GLU A 1028 8.84 -2.98 34.23
N ARG A 1029 9.06 -2.05 35.15
CA ARG A 1029 8.11 -1.00 35.50
C ARG A 1029 7.95 -0.02 34.33
N ASP A 1030 6.70 0.25 33.97
CA ASP A 1030 6.38 1.22 32.91
C ASP A 1030 5.09 2.01 33.21
N ALA A 1031 5.04 3.26 32.73
CA ALA A 1031 3.96 4.17 33.01
C ALA A 1031 2.66 3.91 32.22
N ALA A 1032 2.64 3.01 31.25
CA ALA A 1032 1.46 2.63 30.48
C ALA A 1032 0.72 1.41 31.03
N TRP A 1033 1.28 0.71 32.04
CA TRP A 1033 0.57 -0.35 32.76
C TRP A 1033 -0.60 0.23 33.58
N GLN A 1034 -1.78 -0.34 33.39
CA GLN A 1034 -3.01 0.00 34.10
C GLN A 1034 -3.59 -1.23 34.76
N ALA A 1035 -4.01 -1.08 36.02
CA ALA A 1035 -4.70 -2.11 36.77
C ALA A 1035 -6.01 -1.55 37.32
N THR A 1036 -7.09 -2.32 37.24
CA THR A 1036 -8.39 -1.94 37.80
C THR A 1036 -8.98 -3.08 38.62
N VAL A 1037 -9.73 -2.75 39.67
CA VAL A 1037 -10.57 -3.69 40.40
C VAL A 1037 -12.02 -3.21 40.35
N ASN A 1038 -12.92 -4.04 39.83
CA ASN A 1038 -14.32 -3.67 39.58
C ASN A 1038 -14.47 -2.37 38.76
N GLY A 1039 -13.53 -2.12 37.83
CA GLY A 1039 -13.49 -0.92 37.00
C GLY A 1039 -12.93 0.35 37.67
N GLN A 1040 -12.47 0.27 38.92
CA GLN A 1040 -11.76 1.37 39.58
C GLN A 1040 -10.25 1.21 39.43
N ASN A 1041 -9.57 2.28 39.01
CA ASN A 1041 -8.11 2.27 38.82
C ASN A 1041 -7.37 2.08 40.16
N LEU A 1042 -6.37 1.19 40.15
CA LEU A 1042 -5.50 0.98 41.29
C LEU A 1042 -4.34 1.98 41.31
N GLU A 1043 -3.91 2.34 42.51
CA GLU A 1043 -2.70 3.12 42.72
C GLU A 1043 -1.45 2.24 42.53
N ARG A 1044 -0.41 2.81 41.92
CA ARG A 1044 0.88 2.13 41.76
C ARG A 1044 1.59 2.05 43.10
N ALA A 1045 2.08 0.86 43.41
CA ALA A 1045 2.85 0.63 44.62
C ALA A 1045 4.35 0.78 44.33
N VAL A 1046 5.06 1.53 45.18
CA VAL A 1046 6.50 1.78 45.08
C VAL A 1046 7.14 1.50 46.44
N ASN A 1047 8.35 0.95 46.44
CA ASN A 1047 9.11 0.59 47.66
C ASN A 1047 8.36 -0.38 48.59
N VAL A 1048 7.75 -1.42 48.02
CA VAL A 1048 7.03 -2.45 48.78
C VAL A 1048 8.02 -3.49 49.32
N PRO A 1049 7.94 -3.89 50.60
CA PRO A 1049 8.76 -4.98 51.14
C PRO A 1049 8.62 -6.27 50.33
N GLY A 1050 9.73 -6.95 50.02
CA GLY A 1050 9.74 -8.18 49.22
C GLY A 1050 9.49 -7.99 47.71
N VAL A 1051 9.37 -6.74 47.24
CA VAL A 1051 9.20 -6.42 45.81
C VAL A 1051 10.43 -5.70 45.28
N PRO A 1052 11.12 -6.24 44.25
CA PRO A 1052 12.23 -5.55 43.61
C PRO A 1052 11.82 -4.18 43.06
N ALA A 1053 12.73 -3.21 43.12
CA ALA A 1053 12.44 -1.84 42.70
C ALA A 1053 12.06 -1.70 41.22
N TRP A 1054 12.58 -2.60 40.37
CA TRP A 1054 12.28 -2.65 38.93
C TRP A 1054 10.91 -3.24 38.61
N ALA A 1055 10.30 -4.02 39.52
CA ALA A 1055 9.07 -4.73 39.25
C ALA A 1055 7.84 -3.80 39.27
N GLN A 1056 6.89 -4.05 38.37
CA GLN A 1056 5.62 -3.33 38.33
C GLN A 1056 4.67 -3.84 39.43
N ALA A 1057 4.11 -2.93 40.25
CA ALA A 1057 3.21 -3.30 41.35
C ALA A 1057 2.05 -2.30 41.53
N PHE A 1058 0.91 -2.79 42.04
CA PHE A 1058 -0.29 -2.00 42.34
C PHE A 1058 -0.89 -2.39 43.69
N THR A 1059 -1.39 -1.40 44.42
CA THR A 1059 -2.06 -1.62 45.72
C THR A 1059 -3.47 -2.14 45.50
N LEU A 1060 -3.83 -3.24 46.17
CA LEU A 1060 -5.16 -3.85 46.07
C LEU A 1060 -6.08 -3.38 47.21
N PRO A 1061 -7.40 -3.28 46.97
CA PRO A 1061 -8.38 -3.01 48.02
C PRO A 1061 -8.60 -4.21 48.94
N GLU A 1062 -9.05 -3.93 50.17
CA GLU A 1062 -9.38 -4.93 51.21
C GLU A 1062 -10.53 -5.83 50.78
N ASP A 1063 -11.59 -5.26 50.20
CA ASP A 1063 -12.81 -5.98 49.81
C ASP A 1063 -12.60 -6.99 48.65
N GLY A 1064 -11.46 -6.90 47.95
CA GLY A 1064 -11.21 -7.67 46.74
C GLY A 1064 -12.09 -7.26 45.56
N GLY A 1065 -12.20 -8.13 44.56
CA GLY A 1065 -13.01 -7.89 43.36
C GLY A 1065 -12.41 -8.45 42.08
N THR A 1066 -12.98 -8.05 40.96
CA THR A 1066 -12.52 -8.49 39.63
C THR A 1066 -11.35 -7.63 39.17
N LEU A 1067 -10.15 -8.22 39.15
CA LEU A 1067 -8.90 -7.60 38.71
C LEU A 1067 -8.76 -7.70 37.20
N GLU A 1068 -8.44 -6.56 36.59
CA GLU A 1068 -7.99 -6.45 35.21
C GLU A 1068 -6.66 -5.70 35.18
N ILE A 1069 -5.67 -6.26 34.49
CA ILE A 1069 -4.37 -5.61 34.27
C ILE A 1069 -4.07 -5.64 32.78
N THR A 1070 -3.82 -4.47 32.19
CA THR A 1070 -3.53 -4.34 30.76
C THR A 1070 -2.48 -3.27 30.50
N TYR A 1071 -1.75 -3.43 29.40
CA TYR A 1071 -0.86 -2.41 28.89
C TYR A 1071 -1.62 -1.51 27.90
N ALA A 1072 -1.81 -0.24 28.26
CA ALA A 1072 -2.69 0.66 27.53
C ALA A 1072 -1.90 1.59 26.59
N SER A 1073 -2.08 1.43 25.27
CA SER A 1073 -1.63 2.39 24.25
C SER A 1073 -2.82 3.02 23.52
N PRO A 1074 -3.00 4.36 23.57
CA PRO A 1074 -4.09 5.04 22.86
C PRO A 1074 -3.95 4.95 21.34
N TRP A 1075 -2.74 4.65 20.85
CA TRP A 1075 -2.43 4.58 19.42
C TRP A 1075 -2.65 3.20 18.81
N ARG A 1076 -2.85 2.16 19.63
CA ARG A 1076 -3.07 0.79 19.17
C ARG A 1076 -4.18 0.73 18.11
N ILE A 1077 -5.40 1.14 18.46
CA ILE A 1077 -6.56 1.01 17.55
C ILE A 1077 -6.41 1.90 16.30
N PRO A 1078 -6.08 3.20 16.39
CA PRO A 1078 -5.95 4.06 15.21
C PRO A 1078 -4.87 3.60 14.22
N VAL A 1079 -3.71 3.17 14.72
CA VAL A 1079 -2.60 2.71 13.86
C VAL A 1079 -2.98 1.41 13.16
N PHE A 1080 -3.58 0.44 13.88
CA PHE A 1080 -4.03 -0.81 13.27
C PHE A 1080 -5.10 -0.62 12.21
N ILE A 1081 -6.16 0.14 12.51
CA ILE A 1081 -7.25 0.36 11.56
C ILE A 1081 -6.77 1.20 10.37
N GLY A 1082 -6.07 2.29 10.62
CA GLY A 1082 -5.56 3.18 9.57
C GLY A 1082 -4.58 2.44 8.65
N GLY A 1083 -3.64 1.70 9.24
CA GLY A 1083 -2.66 0.93 8.48
C GLY A 1083 -3.29 -0.22 7.69
N GLY A 1084 -4.19 -0.98 8.31
CA GLY A 1084 -4.93 -2.06 7.65
C GLY A 1084 -5.75 -1.58 6.46
N LEU A 1085 -6.41 -0.42 6.56
CA LEU A 1085 -7.17 0.17 5.46
C LEU A 1085 -6.27 0.59 4.29
N VAL A 1086 -5.11 1.19 4.55
CA VAL A 1086 -4.17 1.59 3.49
C VAL A 1086 -3.58 0.35 2.81
N LEU A 1087 -3.12 -0.65 3.57
CA LEU A 1087 -2.60 -1.89 3.02
C LEU A 1087 -3.65 -2.64 2.21
N LEU A 1088 -4.88 -2.73 2.70
CA LEU A 1088 -6.00 -3.33 1.96
C LEU A 1088 -6.28 -2.58 0.66
N MET A 1089 -6.30 -1.25 0.68
CA MET A 1089 -6.49 -0.45 -0.53
C MET A 1089 -5.38 -0.70 -1.55
N VAL A 1090 -4.12 -0.69 -1.13
CA VAL A 1090 -2.99 -0.90 -2.03
C VAL A 1090 -2.97 -2.34 -2.57
N LEU A 1091 -3.30 -3.34 -1.74
CA LEU A 1091 -3.49 -4.73 -2.15
C LEU A 1091 -4.58 -4.85 -3.23
N LEU A 1092 -5.75 -4.24 -2.97
CA LEU A 1092 -6.86 -4.21 -3.93
C LEU A 1092 -6.47 -3.51 -5.23
N LEU A 1093 -5.60 -2.49 -5.20
CA LEU A 1093 -5.07 -1.82 -6.39
C LEU A 1093 -4.00 -2.66 -7.10
N ALA A 1094 -3.20 -3.45 -6.40
CA ALA A 1094 -2.15 -4.28 -6.98
C ALA A 1094 -2.69 -5.52 -7.71
N ILE A 1095 -3.80 -6.11 -7.24
CA ILE A 1095 -4.36 -7.35 -7.82
C ILE A 1095 -4.77 -7.12 -9.30
N PRO A 1096 -4.21 -7.85 -10.27
CA PRO A 1096 -4.60 -7.69 -11.67
C PRO A 1096 -6.00 -8.28 -11.90
N LEU A 1097 -6.95 -7.44 -12.31
CA LEU A 1097 -8.31 -7.89 -12.63
C LEU A 1097 -8.45 -8.20 -14.14
N PRO A 1098 -9.23 -9.23 -14.52
CA PRO A 1098 -9.52 -9.53 -15.91
C PRO A 1098 -10.17 -8.33 -16.62
N LYS A 1099 -9.77 -8.06 -17.88
CA LYS A 1099 -10.27 -6.94 -18.70
C LYS A 1099 -11.81 -6.90 -18.78
N ARG A 1100 -12.47 -8.06 -18.83
CA ARG A 1100 -13.94 -8.19 -18.87
C ARG A 1100 -14.62 -7.76 -17.56
N GLN A 1101 -13.99 -7.96 -16.41
CA GLN A 1101 -14.52 -7.56 -15.11
C GLN A 1101 -14.32 -6.06 -14.86
N LEU A 1102 -13.15 -5.52 -15.24
CA LEU A 1102 -12.89 -4.07 -15.26
C LEU A 1102 -13.93 -3.33 -16.10
N ALA A 1103 -14.23 -3.83 -17.31
CA ALA A 1103 -15.23 -3.22 -18.20
C ALA A 1103 -16.68 -3.24 -17.65
N ARG A 1104 -17.01 -4.18 -16.75
CA ARG A 1104 -18.31 -4.26 -16.07
C ARG A 1104 -18.39 -3.30 -14.87
N LEU A 1105 -17.31 -3.18 -14.11
CA LEU A 1105 -17.21 -2.22 -12.99
C LEU A 1105 -17.11 -0.77 -13.49
N SER A 1106 -16.63 -0.60 -14.73
CA SER A 1106 -16.44 0.68 -15.40
C SER A 1106 -17.66 1.12 -16.24
N GLU A 1107 -18.88 0.62 -15.96
CA GLU A 1107 -20.15 1.13 -16.55
C GLU A 1107 -20.18 2.67 -16.51
N ASP A 1108 -19.67 3.19 -15.39
CA ASP A 1108 -19.20 4.52 -15.04
C ASP A 1108 -18.23 5.34 -15.93
N HIS A 1109 -17.42 4.73 -16.81
CA HIS A 1109 -16.00 5.14 -16.93
C HIS A 1109 -15.53 5.61 -18.32
N ARG A 1110 -16.16 5.17 -19.43
CA ARG A 1110 -15.61 5.45 -20.78
C ARG A 1110 -16.05 6.79 -21.36
N TYR A 1111 -15.61 7.86 -20.72
CA TYR A 1111 -15.71 9.20 -21.30
C TYR A 1111 -14.57 10.09 -20.79
N ARG A 1112 -13.49 10.18 -21.57
CA ARG A 1112 -12.51 11.27 -21.52
C ARG A 1112 -11.90 11.38 -22.92
N PRO A 1113 -12.37 12.29 -23.79
CA PRO A 1113 -11.63 12.61 -25.01
C PRO A 1113 -10.38 13.39 -24.57
N GLU A 1114 -9.18 12.87 -24.89
CA GLU A 1114 -7.89 13.42 -24.43
C GLU A 1114 -7.42 14.67 -25.21
N ASN A 1115 -8.30 15.29 -26.02
CA ASN A 1115 -7.99 16.46 -26.87
C ASN A 1115 -8.76 17.74 -26.49
N ALA A 1116 -9.03 17.99 -25.20
CA ALA A 1116 -9.52 19.28 -24.73
C ALA A 1116 -8.42 19.98 -23.88
N PRO A 1117 -8.07 21.25 -24.16
CA PRO A 1117 -7.03 21.97 -23.42
C PRO A 1117 -7.33 22.06 -21.91
N GLU A 1118 -6.36 21.66 -21.08
CA GLU A 1118 -6.39 21.83 -19.62
C GLU A 1118 -6.13 23.30 -19.28
N GLU A 1119 -7.17 24.13 -19.20
CA GLU A 1119 -7.10 25.43 -18.54
C GLU A 1119 -7.41 25.29 -17.03
N GLN A 1120 -6.59 25.94 -16.21
CA GLN A 1120 -6.53 25.90 -14.76
C GLN A 1120 -7.79 26.49 -14.13
N ALA A 1121 -8.51 25.69 -13.34
CA ALA A 1121 -9.49 26.17 -12.38
C ALA A 1121 -9.05 25.67 -11.00
N ASP A 1122 -8.47 26.57 -10.20
CA ASP A 1122 -8.59 26.63 -8.74
C ASP A 1122 -7.67 27.76 -8.22
N ALA A 1123 -8.26 28.96 -8.07
CA ALA A 1123 -7.83 29.90 -7.06
C ALA A 1123 -8.89 29.86 -5.95
N PRO A 1124 -8.54 29.59 -4.68
CA PRO A 1124 -9.52 29.59 -3.60
C PRO A 1124 -10.02 31.03 -3.38
N ALA A 1125 -11.34 31.19 -3.43
CA ALA A 1125 -12.00 32.41 -3.01
C ALA A 1125 -11.56 32.77 -1.59
N SER A 1126 -10.92 33.93 -1.47
CA SER A 1126 -10.64 34.61 -0.21
C SER A 1126 -11.93 34.78 0.58
N LYS A 1127 -11.94 34.24 1.81
CA LYS A 1127 -12.94 34.59 2.82
C LYS A 1127 -12.68 36.03 3.27
N GLU A 1128 -13.50 36.97 2.81
CA GLU A 1128 -13.85 38.17 3.58
C GLU A 1128 -15.35 38.45 3.39
N ALA A 1129 -16.02 38.70 4.54
CA ALA A 1129 -17.44 38.92 4.83
C ALA A 1129 -18.24 37.68 5.28
#